data_AF-A0A1M7AE36-F1
#
_entry.id   AF-A0A1M7AE36-F1
#
_cell.length_a   1.000
_cell.length_b   1.000
_cell.length_c   1.000
_cell.angle_alpha   90.00
_cell.angle_beta   90.00
_cell.angle_gamma   90.00
#
_symmetry.space_group_name_H-M   'P 1'
#
loop_
_entity.id
_entity.type
_entity.pdbx_description
1 polymer ?
#
loop_
_entity_poly.entity_id
_entity_poly.type
_entity_poly.pdbx_seq_one_letter_code
_entity_poly.pdbx_strand_id
1 'polypeptide(L)'
;MKTKLLFLLLLSLTTMAQTNLVPNGNFETWTSSSQPANWYRFMSGWASQSSTAQNGSSSVNMQIVSGTFNFINSEYFAVQANKTYRITLYHRALSGTFTSLDFSIYHKPGTFKEEIIKKSDVTFSTTEWRKVEFEYTSTVNENIEVDVYTYGSLDSEILVDNISVVDINEAPTQYTKIPDQNFEKKLISLGIDSGTVDGQVATNSINKLTTLDLANSAITDVTGIEDFVSLTSLFLNSNKLTGINVSKNTALIKLNVGWNAITDLDVSNNVSLNQLSCYSNKLQTLNVTKNINLTILECSQNEISALDLSSNSKLSVLSCVTNKLTTLDTSKNLELTALTCFQNQITSLDVTANTKLTHLHCFSNKIKALDLSNNLNLKFLETEYNDLTTLDVSKNTALVTLQCNNNLRLESVNLRNGKNTLLNTADLSFIANPSLYCILVDDVAYANATWAAKKDASVLFSETECAAPKYTLIPDLNFEKSLIKKGIDGIEDGKVMTSKISDLKSLNLSDYYTNLKITDLTGIQDFTALEELTLPNNGNGVLTSIDVSHNLALKKLDCTQNDLSSIDVSNNLALTELILYGNNLTTLDVSKNLALTTLNCSMNRLPSIDVSSNIALTKLSCAGSNTEDVGNVQQGLLTSIDLSHNLALEYLDVSTNNKIVGLDISKNTKLTSLNVSNNKMTNVSFPENKLLKTLVCEMNILKTLDISIYPDLEILNAGYNSLTTVDITKHPNLKRLSLPSNELTNLDFSNNAQLELVYLSYNKLTTLDFSKNPKLFQIICDHNNLMKLNLKNGGNKVLDGKTYNSFKSNPSLSCITVDDVEYANTVWADYKDAIASYNTECGFSLPTTNFAIEVKSESCANEKNGEINITATAAVAYAATINNKAYTFTGNVLKIGSLAPGTYTIVITVPGEVYEQTFNVAIAKAAPVAGTLSTNSKKVNVEITAGTAPFTVFVDGTEQFQTSDASFSLELKEGGLIEVATSKACEGVYSKKINSQTILGSILSVYPNPTSGVFEIEIPTTKNEAVIELYNFGGQLVSHDTYKIENGTAKLNLENQPSGIYAAKIYLETPEYIKIIKK
;
A
#
# COMPACT_ATOMS: atom_id res chain seq x y z
N MET A 1 -50.72 11.97 19.69
CA MET A 1 -51.87 11.06 19.91
C MET A 1 -51.30 9.71 20.34
N LYS A 2 -51.78 9.12 21.46
CA LYS A 2 -51.24 7.97 22.23
C LYS A 2 -50.22 8.32 23.33
N THR A 3 -50.72 8.91 24.43
CA THR A 3 -50.27 8.77 25.84
C THR A 3 -51.17 9.68 26.68
N LYS A 4 -52.47 9.35 26.79
CA LYS A 4 -53.44 10.12 27.60
C LYS A 4 -54.22 9.23 28.58
N LEU A 5 -53.67 8.06 28.92
CA LEU A 5 -54.37 7.07 29.74
C LEU A 5 -53.43 6.44 30.78
N LEU A 6 -52.79 7.26 31.62
CA LEU A 6 -52.13 6.79 32.85
C LEU A 6 -51.93 7.91 33.89
N PHE A 7 -52.91 8.82 34.02
CA PHE A 7 -52.89 9.88 35.04
C PHE A 7 -54.21 9.92 35.82
N LEU A 8 -54.65 8.75 36.27
CA LEU A 8 -55.80 8.61 37.17
C LEU A 8 -55.62 7.50 38.20
N LEU A 9 -54.37 7.27 38.63
CA LEU A 9 -54.10 6.77 39.97
C LEU A 9 -53.37 7.87 40.73
N LEU A 10 -54.13 8.65 41.51
CA LEU A 10 -53.60 9.29 42.70
C LEU A 10 -53.15 8.17 43.65
N LEU A 11 -51.94 7.64 43.46
CA LEU A 11 -51.19 7.15 44.60
C LEU A 11 -50.98 8.40 45.46
N SER A 12 -51.63 8.45 46.61
CA SER A 12 -51.34 9.49 47.58
C SER A 12 -49.83 9.50 47.80
N LEU A 13 -49.17 10.64 47.54
CA LEU A 13 -47.76 10.86 47.87
C LEU A 13 -47.53 10.84 49.39
N THR A 14 -48.60 10.61 50.15
CA THR A 14 -48.60 10.62 51.61
C THR A 14 -49.16 9.34 52.22
N THR A 15 -48.48 8.86 53.26
CA THR A 15 -48.85 7.69 54.07
C THR A 15 -49.10 8.09 55.54
N MET A 16 -49.90 7.30 56.26
CA MET A 16 -50.28 7.50 57.66
C MET A 16 -49.93 6.24 58.47
N ALA A 17 -49.22 6.36 59.59
CA ALA A 17 -48.79 5.22 60.43
C ALA A 17 -48.95 5.48 61.94
N GLN A 18 -49.26 4.42 62.72
CA GLN A 18 -49.37 4.38 64.20
C GLN A 18 -48.48 3.26 64.79
N THR A 19 -48.00 3.41 66.02
CA THR A 19 -47.04 2.47 66.64
C THR A 19 -47.73 1.27 67.31
N ASN A 20 -47.43 0.04 66.86
CA ASN A 20 -47.87 -1.20 67.54
C ASN A 20 -46.80 -1.69 68.52
N LEU A 21 -47.14 -1.78 69.81
CA LEU A 21 -46.22 -2.17 70.90
C LEU A 21 -45.90 -3.67 70.93
N VAL A 22 -46.71 -4.51 70.28
CA VAL A 22 -46.45 -5.95 70.08
C VAL A 22 -46.66 -6.26 68.59
N PRO A 23 -45.63 -6.07 67.74
CA PRO A 23 -45.77 -6.19 66.29
C PRO A 23 -45.98 -7.64 65.85
N ASN A 24 -47.20 -7.97 65.36
CA ASN A 24 -47.66 -9.31 64.92
C ASN A 24 -46.95 -10.52 65.58
N GLY A 25 -46.70 -10.45 66.88
CA GLY A 25 -45.88 -11.41 67.62
C GLY A 25 -44.54 -11.85 66.99
N ASN A 26 -43.96 -11.11 66.03
CA ASN A 26 -42.84 -11.57 65.18
C ASN A 26 -43.09 -12.92 64.46
N PHE A 27 -44.35 -13.25 64.17
CA PHE A 27 -44.74 -14.54 63.58
C PHE A 27 -44.28 -14.70 62.12
N GLU A 28 -43.92 -13.58 61.49
CA GLU A 28 -43.52 -13.47 60.09
C GLU A 28 -42.13 -14.03 59.78
N THR A 29 -41.19 -13.93 60.72
CA THR A 29 -39.76 -14.08 60.41
C THR A 29 -39.01 -14.98 61.40
N TRP A 30 -39.73 -15.77 62.20
CA TRP A 30 -39.09 -16.67 63.15
C TRP A 30 -38.35 -17.80 62.42
N THR A 31 -37.26 -18.32 62.98
CA THR A 31 -36.49 -19.45 62.40
C THR A 31 -36.19 -20.57 63.41
N SER A 32 -36.56 -20.40 64.68
CA SER A 32 -36.34 -21.41 65.72
C SER A 32 -37.34 -22.57 65.60
N SER A 33 -36.94 -23.78 65.98
CA SER A 33 -37.82 -24.96 65.98
C SER A 33 -38.76 -25.04 67.18
N SER A 34 -38.71 -24.08 68.10
CA SER A 34 -39.44 -24.15 69.38
C SER A 34 -40.43 -23.02 69.65
N GLN A 35 -40.19 -21.76 69.25
CA GLN A 35 -41.08 -20.61 69.55
C GLN A 35 -40.75 -19.33 68.73
N PRO A 36 -41.62 -18.29 68.68
CA PRO A 36 -41.29 -17.00 68.05
C PRO A 36 -40.14 -16.26 68.71
N ALA A 37 -39.49 -15.38 67.94
CA ALA A 37 -38.56 -14.40 68.52
C ALA A 37 -39.32 -13.49 69.50
N ASN A 38 -38.79 -13.33 70.71
CA ASN A 38 -39.36 -12.53 71.81
C ASN A 38 -40.71 -13.06 72.34
N TRP A 39 -40.92 -14.37 72.26
CA TRP A 39 -42.02 -15.07 72.91
C TRP A 39 -41.48 -16.28 73.66
N TYR A 40 -42.15 -16.69 74.75
CA TYR A 40 -41.75 -17.76 75.64
C TYR A 40 -42.86 -18.81 75.81
N ARG A 41 -42.51 -20.06 76.16
CA ARG A 41 -43.43 -21.20 76.42
C ARG A 41 -42.91 -22.12 77.54
N PHE A 42 -43.78 -22.92 78.19
CA PHE A 42 -43.39 -23.95 79.20
C PHE A 42 -43.98 -25.35 78.89
N MET A 43 -43.42 -26.42 79.48
CA MET A 43 -43.48 -27.84 79.04
C MET A 43 -44.86 -28.56 79.07
N SER A 44 -45.86 -28.08 78.32
CA SER A 44 -47.10 -28.86 78.05
C SER A 44 -47.58 -28.86 76.59
N GLY A 45 -46.85 -28.28 75.64
CA GLY A 45 -47.29 -28.15 74.24
C GLY A 45 -46.17 -28.00 73.20
N TRP A 46 -46.53 -28.08 71.91
CA TRP A 46 -45.66 -27.81 70.76
C TRP A 46 -46.11 -26.54 70.02
N ALA A 47 -45.18 -25.80 69.40
CA ALA A 47 -45.47 -24.60 68.62
C ALA A 47 -44.65 -24.60 67.33
N SER A 48 -45.26 -24.26 66.20
CA SER A 48 -44.64 -24.22 64.87
C SER A 48 -45.18 -23.07 64.03
N GLN A 49 -44.45 -22.68 62.97
CA GLN A 49 -44.89 -21.63 62.05
C GLN A 49 -45.89 -22.20 61.03
N SER A 50 -46.89 -21.41 60.66
CA SER A 50 -47.85 -21.73 59.60
C SER A 50 -47.89 -20.63 58.56
N SER A 51 -47.84 -21.00 57.28
CA SER A 51 -48.04 -20.05 56.17
C SER A 51 -49.51 -19.62 55.99
N THR A 52 -50.43 -20.19 56.76
CA THR A 52 -51.82 -19.74 56.80
C THR A 52 -51.91 -18.61 57.82
N ALA A 53 -52.05 -17.36 57.38
CA ALA A 53 -52.03 -16.17 58.21
C ALA A 53 -53.30 -15.31 58.00
N GLN A 54 -53.67 -14.53 59.01
CA GLN A 54 -54.72 -13.51 58.98
C GLN A 54 -54.18 -12.16 58.52
N ASN A 55 -52.94 -11.83 58.89
CA ASN A 55 -52.23 -10.63 58.49
C ASN A 55 -50.77 -10.98 58.19
N GLY A 56 -50.17 -10.34 57.20
CA GLY A 56 -48.81 -10.68 56.76
C GLY A 56 -48.71 -12.06 56.08
N SER A 57 -47.59 -12.73 56.30
CA SER A 57 -47.12 -13.93 55.60
C SER A 57 -47.09 -15.20 56.46
N SER A 58 -47.18 -15.13 57.79
CA SER A 58 -47.13 -16.31 58.68
C SER A 58 -47.80 -16.10 60.04
N SER A 59 -48.39 -17.18 60.58
CA SER A 59 -48.98 -17.26 61.94
C SER A 59 -48.33 -18.35 62.79
N VAL A 60 -48.69 -18.44 64.07
CA VAL A 60 -48.22 -19.49 64.99
C VAL A 60 -49.24 -20.60 65.14
N ASN A 61 -48.85 -21.83 64.87
CA ASN A 61 -49.60 -23.03 65.22
C ASN A 61 -49.21 -23.52 66.62
N MET A 62 -50.19 -23.74 67.48
CA MET A 62 -50.04 -24.24 68.85
C MET A 62 -50.74 -25.59 68.99
N GLN A 63 -50.01 -26.65 69.36
CA GLN A 63 -50.53 -28.01 69.54
C GLN A 63 -50.43 -28.47 71.01
N ILE A 64 -51.49 -29.09 71.54
CA ILE A 64 -51.49 -29.69 72.88
C ILE A 64 -50.92 -31.11 72.80
N VAL A 65 -49.70 -31.35 73.29
CA VAL A 65 -49.03 -32.67 73.19
C VAL A 65 -48.95 -33.43 74.52
N SER A 66 -49.29 -32.79 75.65
CA SER A 66 -49.40 -33.45 76.95
C SER A 66 -50.28 -32.62 77.90
N GLY A 67 -51.07 -33.26 78.76
CA GLY A 67 -52.01 -32.55 79.64
C GLY A 67 -53.23 -32.02 78.89
N THR A 68 -53.73 -30.84 79.29
CA THR A 68 -54.98 -30.27 78.76
C THR A 68 -54.81 -28.84 78.20
N PHE A 69 -53.59 -28.33 78.10
CA PHE A 69 -53.35 -26.95 77.62
C PHE A 69 -51.97 -26.73 76.99
N ASN A 70 -51.89 -25.72 76.13
CA ASN A 70 -50.64 -25.14 75.61
C ASN A 70 -50.69 -23.61 75.82
N PHE A 71 -49.54 -22.95 75.91
CA PHE A 71 -49.52 -21.49 76.03
C PHE A 71 -48.24 -20.88 75.46
N ILE A 72 -48.34 -19.62 75.05
CA ILE A 72 -47.22 -18.74 74.72
C ILE A 72 -47.42 -17.36 75.34
N ASN A 73 -46.35 -16.67 75.72
CA ASN A 73 -46.39 -15.29 76.20
C ASN A 73 -45.34 -14.43 75.51
N SER A 74 -45.64 -13.14 75.31
CA SER A 74 -44.69 -12.19 74.72
C SER A 74 -43.58 -11.85 75.69
N GLU A 75 -42.48 -11.28 75.18
CA GLU A 75 -41.57 -10.51 76.01
C GLU A 75 -42.28 -9.30 76.61
N TYR A 76 -41.78 -8.84 77.75
CA TYR A 76 -42.29 -7.66 78.43
C TYR A 76 -42.11 -6.39 77.57
N PHE A 77 -43.18 -5.62 77.41
CA PHE A 77 -43.17 -4.32 76.74
C PHE A 77 -43.77 -3.24 77.64
N ALA A 78 -43.32 -1.99 77.43
CA ALA A 78 -43.68 -0.88 78.30
C ALA A 78 -45.06 -0.30 77.95
N VAL A 79 -45.88 -0.08 78.97
CA VAL A 79 -47.12 0.71 78.91
C VAL A 79 -47.00 1.92 79.83
N GLN A 80 -47.70 3.00 79.48
CA GLN A 80 -47.65 4.26 80.20
C GLN A 80 -48.93 4.53 80.97
N ALA A 81 -48.78 5.14 82.14
CA ALA A 81 -49.89 5.53 83.00
C ALA A 81 -50.89 6.43 82.24
N ASN A 82 -52.18 6.15 82.43
CA ASN A 82 -53.34 6.82 81.84
C ASN A 82 -53.47 6.71 80.31
N LYS A 83 -52.71 5.83 79.65
CA LYS A 83 -52.94 5.48 78.25
C LYS A 83 -53.87 4.29 78.14
N THR A 84 -54.81 4.37 77.19
CA THR A 84 -55.70 3.27 76.83
C THR A 84 -55.14 2.58 75.59
N TYR A 85 -54.86 1.29 75.73
CA TYR A 85 -54.37 0.44 74.67
C TYR A 85 -55.50 -0.43 74.16
N ARG A 86 -55.61 -0.55 72.83
CA ARG A 86 -56.44 -1.58 72.18
C ARG A 86 -55.58 -2.80 71.95
N ILE A 87 -56.01 -3.93 72.52
CA ILE A 87 -55.32 -5.21 72.47
C ILE A 87 -56.15 -6.19 71.67
N THR A 88 -55.52 -6.77 70.66
CA THR A 88 -56.19 -7.62 69.67
C THR A 88 -55.36 -8.87 69.39
N LEU A 89 -56.04 -9.99 69.17
CA LEU A 89 -55.51 -11.25 68.67
C LEU A 89 -56.52 -11.85 67.68
N TYR A 90 -56.02 -12.56 66.66
CA TYR A 90 -56.82 -13.44 65.82
C TYR A 90 -56.41 -14.90 66.04
N HIS A 91 -57.38 -15.82 66.12
CA HIS A 91 -57.12 -17.25 66.23
C HIS A 91 -58.02 -18.09 65.34
N ARG A 92 -57.59 -19.30 64.99
CA ARG A 92 -58.31 -20.22 64.10
C ARG A 92 -57.99 -21.67 64.47
N ALA A 93 -59.00 -22.47 64.83
CA ALA A 93 -58.78 -23.89 65.11
C ALA A 93 -58.43 -24.66 63.83
N LEU A 94 -57.46 -25.59 63.90
CA LEU A 94 -57.09 -26.49 62.82
C LEU A 94 -57.66 -27.90 63.03
N SER A 95 -57.51 -28.45 64.22
CA SER A 95 -57.93 -29.82 64.57
C SER A 95 -58.16 -29.97 66.08
N GLY A 96 -58.89 -31.01 66.48
CA GLY A 96 -59.20 -31.29 67.90
C GLY A 96 -60.35 -30.47 68.47
N THR A 97 -60.49 -30.47 69.79
CA THR A 97 -61.58 -29.77 70.50
C THR A 97 -61.01 -28.86 71.58
N PHE A 98 -61.39 -27.59 71.55
CA PHE A 98 -60.94 -26.57 72.50
C PHE A 98 -62.05 -26.17 73.46
N THR A 99 -61.69 -26.12 74.74
CA THR A 99 -62.57 -25.63 75.81
C THR A 99 -62.49 -24.11 75.90
N SER A 100 -61.30 -23.53 75.82
CA SER A 100 -61.12 -22.07 75.70
C SER A 100 -59.78 -21.67 75.10
N LEU A 101 -59.73 -20.45 74.58
CA LEU A 101 -58.52 -19.67 74.38
C LEU A 101 -58.62 -18.47 75.31
N ASP A 102 -57.68 -18.36 76.23
CA ASP A 102 -57.57 -17.29 77.21
C ASP A 102 -56.48 -16.33 76.74
N PHE A 103 -56.86 -15.10 76.39
CA PHE A 103 -55.93 -14.03 76.03
C PHE A 103 -55.85 -13.00 77.15
N SER A 104 -54.69 -12.90 77.79
CA SER A 104 -54.52 -12.18 79.04
C SER A 104 -53.36 -11.19 78.98
N ILE A 105 -53.40 -10.20 79.86
CA ILE A 105 -52.27 -9.33 80.15
C ILE A 105 -51.80 -9.62 81.58
N TYR A 106 -50.49 -9.66 81.76
CA TYR A 106 -49.86 -9.88 83.06
C TYR A 106 -48.88 -8.76 83.42
N HIS A 107 -48.79 -8.48 84.73
CA HIS A 107 -47.73 -7.62 85.27
C HIS A 107 -46.36 -8.31 85.11
N LYS A 108 -45.29 -7.54 84.92
CA LYS A 108 -43.92 -8.06 85.04
C LYS A 108 -43.67 -8.57 86.48
N PRO A 109 -43.41 -9.86 86.70
CA PRO A 109 -43.33 -10.41 88.04
C PRO A 109 -42.04 -9.99 88.74
N GLY A 110 -42.16 -9.65 90.03
CA GLY A 110 -41.04 -9.67 90.97
C GLY A 110 -40.73 -11.09 91.47
N THR A 111 -41.77 -11.86 91.85
CA THR A 111 -41.63 -13.24 92.36
C THR A 111 -42.76 -14.21 91.98
N PHE A 112 -43.97 -13.72 91.66
CA PHE A 112 -45.08 -14.51 91.09
C PHE A 112 -45.82 -13.69 90.02
N LYS A 113 -46.39 -14.37 89.03
CA LYS A 113 -47.11 -13.77 87.89
C LYS A 113 -48.57 -13.45 88.27
N GLU A 114 -48.99 -12.19 88.10
CA GLU A 114 -50.33 -11.69 88.46
C GLU A 114 -51.09 -11.18 87.22
N GLU A 115 -52.30 -11.71 86.99
CA GLU A 115 -53.14 -11.42 85.82
C GLU A 115 -53.83 -10.05 85.99
N ILE A 116 -53.64 -9.16 85.02
CA ILE A 116 -54.26 -7.82 84.99
C ILE A 116 -55.69 -7.93 84.47
N ILE A 117 -55.80 -8.50 83.28
CA ILE A 117 -57.07 -8.66 82.57
C ILE A 117 -56.99 -9.89 81.68
N LYS A 118 -58.10 -10.62 81.59
CA LYS A 118 -58.25 -11.76 80.72
C LYS A 118 -59.51 -11.66 79.89
N LYS A 119 -59.38 -12.03 78.62
CA LYS A 119 -60.51 -12.27 77.72
C LYS A 119 -60.44 -13.69 77.17
N SER A 120 -61.44 -14.50 77.52
CA SER A 120 -61.57 -15.87 77.02
C SER A 120 -62.54 -15.95 75.84
N ASP A 121 -62.19 -16.74 74.82
CA ASP A 121 -63.12 -17.27 73.81
C ASP A 121 -63.36 -18.75 74.13
N VAL A 122 -64.59 -19.10 74.55
CA VAL A 122 -64.93 -20.44 75.07
C VAL A 122 -65.68 -21.27 74.02
N THR A 123 -65.45 -22.59 74.04
CA THR A 123 -66.18 -23.60 73.25
C THR A 123 -66.26 -23.28 71.75
N PHE A 124 -65.11 -23.27 71.07
CA PHE A 124 -65.03 -23.08 69.62
C PHE A 124 -64.49 -24.34 68.92
N SER A 125 -65.03 -24.63 67.74
CA SER A 125 -64.61 -25.75 66.88
C SER A 125 -64.52 -25.36 65.39
N THR A 126 -64.68 -24.07 65.09
CA THR A 126 -64.72 -23.57 63.71
C THR A 126 -63.32 -23.32 63.16
N THR A 127 -63.13 -23.67 61.89
CA THR A 127 -61.89 -23.42 61.14
C THR A 127 -61.84 -22.02 60.50
N GLU A 128 -62.58 -21.03 61.01
CA GLU A 128 -62.53 -19.63 60.56
C GLU A 128 -61.69 -18.77 61.51
N TRP A 129 -61.12 -17.67 61.02
CA TRP A 129 -60.40 -16.72 61.87
C TRP A 129 -61.37 -15.93 62.76
N ARG A 130 -61.10 -15.94 64.06
CA ARG A 130 -61.89 -15.28 65.10
C ARG A 130 -61.04 -14.23 65.78
N LYS A 131 -61.64 -13.08 66.09
CA LYS A 131 -60.97 -11.95 66.75
C LYS A 131 -61.28 -11.95 68.24
N VAL A 132 -60.26 -11.83 69.07
CA VAL A 132 -60.36 -11.48 70.49
C VAL A 132 -59.82 -10.06 70.65
N GLU A 133 -60.64 -9.16 71.17
CA GLU A 133 -60.28 -7.75 71.36
C GLU A 133 -60.79 -7.24 72.71
N PHE A 134 -59.96 -6.45 73.37
CA PHE A 134 -60.33 -5.70 74.57
C PHE A 134 -59.43 -4.46 74.73
N GLU A 135 -59.83 -3.56 75.61
CA GLU A 135 -59.06 -2.36 75.92
C GLU A 135 -58.48 -2.47 77.33
N TYR A 136 -57.26 -1.97 77.52
CA TYR A 136 -56.60 -1.88 78.81
C TYR A 136 -56.07 -0.47 79.00
N THR A 137 -56.53 0.19 80.06
CA THR A 137 -55.99 1.48 80.49
C THR A 137 -55.01 1.25 81.63
N SER A 138 -53.73 1.49 81.38
CA SER A 138 -52.73 1.32 82.43
C SER A 138 -52.83 2.47 83.43
N THR A 139 -52.78 2.17 84.72
CA THR A 139 -52.84 3.20 85.79
C THR A 139 -51.45 3.65 86.25
N VAL A 140 -50.40 2.95 85.82
CA VAL A 140 -49.00 3.18 86.20
C VAL A 140 -48.09 3.03 84.98
N ASN A 141 -46.84 3.51 85.06
CA ASN A 141 -45.83 3.14 84.07
C ASN A 141 -45.28 1.78 84.48
N GLU A 142 -45.53 0.76 83.67
CA GLU A 142 -45.07 -0.59 83.96
C GLU A 142 -44.76 -1.37 82.68
N ASN A 143 -44.05 -2.48 82.85
CA ASN A 143 -43.88 -3.45 81.78
C ASN A 143 -44.92 -4.55 81.96
N ILE A 144 -45.64 -4.85 80.90
CA ILE A 144 -46.63 -5.92 80.84
C ILE A 144 -46.23 -6.93 79.77
N GLU A 145 -46.83 -8.11 79.81
CA GLU A 145 -46.75 -9.09 78.72
C GLU A 145 -48.16 -9.52 78.32
N VAL A 146 -48.30 -10.04 77.11
CA VAL A 146 -49.53 -10.70 76.65
C VAL A 146 -49.33 -12.21 76.64
N ASP A 147 -50.33 -12.92 77.16
CA ASP A 147 -50.35 -14.37 77.29
C ASP A 147 -51.50 -14.96 76.49
N VAL A 148 -51.20 -15.98 75.71
CA VAL A 148 -52.18 -16.77 74.96
C VAL A 148 -52.16 -18.19 75.51
N TYR A 149 -53.18 -18.55 76.29
CA TYR A 149 -53.40 -19.92 76.77
C TYR A 149 -54.47 -20.60 75.94
N THR A 150 -54.27 -21.86 75.58
CA THR A 150 -55.23 -22.68 74.85
C THR A 150 -55.49 -23.96 75.62
N TYR A 151 -56.76 -24.23 75.93
CA TYR A 151 -57.20 -25.39 76.69
C TYR A 151 -58.03 -26.31 75.79
N GLY A 152 -57.72 -27.60 75.77
CA GLY A 152 -58.36 -28.55 74.86
C GLY A 152 -57.95 -30.00 75.09
N SER A 153 -58.45 -30.89 74.24
CA SER A 153 -58.05 -32.30 74.24
C SER A 153 -56.63 -32.49 73.69
N LEU A 154 -55.99 -33.62 74.04
CA LEU A 154 -54.71 -34.03 73.45
C LEU A 154 -54.78 -33.98 71.91
N ASP A 155 -53.66 -33.58 71.29
CA ASP A 155 -53.44 -33.41 69.85
C ASP A 155 -54.24 -32.28 69.16
N SER A 156 -54.94 -31.42 69.92
CA SER A 156 -55.64 -30.26 69.34
C SER A 156 -54.66 -29.18 68.86
N GLU A 157 -54.91 -28.61 67.68
CA GLU A 157 -54.07 -27.60 67.01
C GLU A 157 -54.86 -26.31 66.70
N ILE A 158 -54.22 -25.15 66.92
CA ILE A 158 -54.82 -23.83 66.72
C ILE A 158 -53.80 -22.82 66.20
N LEU A 159 -54.18 -22.01 65.21
CA LEU A 159 -53.41 -20.88 64.72
C LEU A 159 -53.72 -19.61 65.51
N VAL A 160 -52.70 -18.81 65.77
CA VAL A 160 -52.72 -17.53 66.51
C VAL A 160 -51.94 -16.50 65.69
N ASP A 161 -52.56 -15.36 65.41
CA ASP A 161 -52.00 -14.33 64.51
C ASP A 161 -52.52 -12.92 64.80
N ASN A 162 -51.89 -11.91 64.19
CA ASN A 162 -52.21 -10.49 64.24
C ASN A 162 -52.42 -9.95 65.66
N ILE A 163 -51.45 -10.27 66.52
CA ILE A 163 -51.38 -9.69 67.86
C ILE A 163 -51.00 -8.22 67.73
N SER A 164 -51.79 -7.34 68.34
CA SER A 164 -51.59 -5.89 68.26
C SER A 164 -51.95 -5.21 69.57
N VAL A 165 -51.09 -4.30 70.00
CA VAL A 165 -51.28 -3.43 71.17
C VAL A 165 -50.97 -1.99 70.74
N VAL A 166 -52.00 -1.17 70.53
CA VAL A 166 -51.85 0.22 70.02
C VAL A 166 -52.48 1.22 70.97
N ASP A 167 -51.84 2.38 71.16
CA ASP A 167 -52.43 3.51 71.89
C ASP A 167 -53.56 4.12 71.06
N ILE A 168 -54.78 4.15 71.59
CA ILE A 168 -55.96 4.60 70.85
C ILE A 168 -55.93 6.11 70.54
N ASN A 169 -55.12 6.88 71.26
CA ASN A 169 -55.06 8.35 71.15
C ASN A 169 -53.83 8.86 70.38
N GLU A 170 -52.95 7.99 69.89
CA GLU A 170 -51.79 8.40 69.08
C GLU A 170 -52.23 8.82 67.67
N ALA A 171 -52.03 10.10 67.29
CA ALA A 171 -52.38 10.57 65.96
C ALA A 171 -51.40 10.05 64.90
N PRO A 172 -51.87 9.54 63.74
CA PRO A 172 -50.98 9.08 62.69
C PRO A 172 -50.15 10.23 62.09
N THR A 173 -48.85 10.02 61.95
CA THR A 173 -47.94 11.01 61.32
C THR A 173 -48.03 10.91 59.80
N GLN A 174 -48.15 12.05 59.11
CA GLN A 174 -48.16 12.13 57.65
C GLN A 174 -46.74 12.24 57.10
N TYR A 175 -46.38 11.37 56.17
CA TYR A 175 -45.10 11.37 55.48
C TYR A 175 -45.27 11.71 54.00
N THR A 176 -44.29 12.37 53.39
CA THR A 176 -44.16 12.59 51.95
C THR A 176 -43.16 11.59 51.40
N LYS A 177 -43.51 10.91 50.32
CA LYS A 177 -42.64 9.92 49.66
C LYS A 177 -41.45 10.59 48.97
N ILE A 178 -40.24 10.08 49.21
CA ILE A 178 -38.97 10.52 48.62
C ILE A 178 -38.27 9.29 48.00
N PRO A 179 -38.61 8.89 46.76
CA PRO A 179 -38.11 7.64 46.17
C PRO A 179 -36.59 7.62 45.90
N ASP A 180 -35.99 8.79 45.63
CA ASP A 180 -34.56 8.92 45.36
C ASP A 180 -33.77 8.95 46.67
N GLN A 181 -32.98 7.91 46.90
CA GLN A 181 -32.18 7.78 48.11
C GLN A 181 -31.16 8.91 48.29
N ASN A 182 -30.67 9.53 47.21
CA ASN A 182 -29.73 10.63 47.32
C ASN A 182 -30.44 11.93 47.71
N PHE A 183 -31.69 12.12 47.26
CA PHE A 183 -32.54 13.22 47.72
C PHE A 183 -32.79 13.08 49.23
N GLU A 184 -33.22 11.91 49.70
CA GLU A 184 -33.46 11.67 51.12
C GLU A 184 -32.19 11.80 51.97
N LYS A 185 -31.06 11.19 51.54
CA LYS A 185 -29.75 11.38 52.21
C LYS A 185 -29.39 12.85 52.34
N LYS A 186 -29.69 13.65 51.32
CA LYS A 186 -29.44 15.09 51.37
C LYS A 186 -30.33 15.77 52.40
N LEU A 187 -31.63 15.42 52.48
CA LEU A 187 -32.54 15.93 53.52
C LEU A 187 -32.06 15.56 54.93
N ILE A 188 -31.60 14.32 55.14
CA ILE A 188 -31.01 13.86 56.41
C ILE A 188 -29.74 14.67 56.74
N SER A 189 -28.85 14.88 55.75
CA SER A 189 -27.62 15.65 55.95
C SER A 189 -27.88 17.13 56.28
N LEU A 190 -29.01 17.66 55.85
CA LEU A 190 -29.48 19.02 56.14
C LEU A 190 -30.23 19.11 57.48
N GLY A 191 -30.47 17.98 58.17
CA GLY A 191 -31.25 17.91 59.40
C GLY A 191 -32.75 18.16 59.21
N ILE A 192 -33.24 18.04 57.98
CA ILE A 192 -34.67 18.18 57.63
C ILE A 192 -35.41 16.86 57.88
N ASP A 193 -34.70 15.75 57.70
CA ASP A 193 -35.19 14.39 57.94
C ASP A 193 -34.28 13.66 58.95
N SER A 194 -34.78 12.57 59.54
CA SER A 194 -34.08 11.85 60.60
C SER A 194 -34.26 10.34 60.48
N GLY A 195 -33.18 9.58 60.69
CA GLY A 195 -33.22 8.12 60.69
C GLY A 195 -32.39 7.49 59.57
N THR A 196 -32.75 6.27 59.19
CA THR A 196 -32.21 5.58 58.02
C THR A 196 -32.95 6.00 56.77
N VAL A 197 -32.31 5.89 55.60
CA VAL A 197 -32.93 6.12 54.28
C VAL A 197 -34.08 5.13 54.07
N ASP A 198 -35.31 5.54 54.35
CA ASP A 198 -36.54 4.75 54.36
C ASP A 198 -37.54 5.14 53.24
N GLY A 199 -37.18 6.13 52.41
CA GLY A 199 -37.90 6.56 51.23
C GLY A 199 -39.02 7.57 51.50
N GLN A 200 -39.00 8.24 52.65
CA GLN A 200 -40.04 9.19 53.05
C GLN A 200 -39.50 10.27 54.00
N VAL A 201 -40.24 11.37 54.16
CA VAL A 201 -39.92 12.45 55.13
C VAL A 201 -41.20 12.94 55.77
N ALA A 202 -41.17 13.31 57.05
CA ALA A 202 -42.37 13.83 57.72
C ALA A 202 -42.86 15.13 57.05
N THR A 203 -44.10 15.16 56.54
CA THR A 203 -44.62 16.28 55.74
C THR A 203 -44.64 17.59 56.53
N ASN A 204 -44.82 17.52 57.85
CA ASN A 204 -44.77 18.68 58.75
C ASN A 204 -43.36 19.32 58.88
N SER A 205 -42.30 18.58 58.52
CA SER A 205 -40.91 19.03 58.59
C SER A 205 -40.50 19.78 57.33
N ILE A 206 -41.19 19.54 56.21
CA ILE A 206 -40.89 20.15 54.90
C ILE A 206 -41.87 21.26 54.50
N ASN A 207 -43.12 21.23 54.99
CA ASN A 207 -44.18 22.13 54.51
C ASN A 207 -44.00 23.63 54.85
N LYS A 208 -43.13 23.95 55.82
CA LYS A 208 -42.77 25.33 56.21
C LYS A 208 -41.39 25.77 55.70
N LEU A 209 -40.66 24.88 55.02
CA LEU A 209 -39.31 25.18 54.55
C LEU A 209 -39.36 26.18 53.40
N THR A 210 -38.57 27.25 53.49
CA THR A 210 -38.57 28.34 52.50
C THR A 210 -37.37 28.31 51.56
N THR A 211 -36.31 27.61 51.93
CA THR A 211 -35.10 27.44 51.11
C THR A 211 -34.64 25.99 51.19
N LEU A 212 -34.32 25.41 50.04
CA LEU A 212 -33.79 24.06 49.95
C LEU A 212 -32.65 24.01 48.93
N ASP A 213 -31.48 23.58 49.41
CA ASP A 213 -30.28 23.40 48.60
C ASP A 213 -29.92 21.92 48.48
N LEU A 214 -30.14 21.40 47.28
CA LEU A 214 -29.90 20.02 46.86
C LEU A 214 -28.80 19.97 45.78
N ALA A 215 -27.99 21.01 45.63
CA ALA A 215 -26.95 21.06 44.62
C ALA A 215 -25.91 19.94 44.83
N ASN A 216 -25.30 19.47 43.73
CA ASN A 216 -24.19 18.51 43.74
C ASN A 216 -24.43 17.27 44.61
N SER A 217 -25.63 16.69 44.51
CA SER A 217 -26.07 15.58 45.37
C SER A 217 -26.32 14.28 44.59
N ALA A 218 -26.00 14.26 43.29
CA ALA A 218 -26.22 13.11 42.40
C ALA A 218 -27.67 12.59 42.37
N ILE A 219 -28.64 13.50 42.56
CA ILE A 219 -30.07 13.20 42.56
C ILE A 219 -30.54 12.96 41.12
N THR A 220 -31.35 11.93 40.93
CA THR A 220 -31.92 11.55 39.62
C THR A 220 -33.43 11.78 39.54
N ASP A 221 -34.13 11.77 40.68
CA ASP A 221 -35.56 12.00 40.80
C ASP A 221 -35.86 12.88 42.03
N VAL A 222 -36.67 13.92 41.84
CA VAL A 222 -37.09 14.86 42.90
C VAL A 222 -38.56 14.71 43.26
N THR A 223 -39.18 13.59 42.90
CA THR A 223 -40.55 13.25 43.32
C THR A 223 -40.71 13.46 44.83
N GLY A 224 -41.74 14.22 45.21
CA GLY A 224 -41.99 14.65 46.59
C GLY A 224 -41.66 16.11 46.83
N ILE A 225 -40.89 16.76 45.94
CA ILE A 225 -40.61 18.20 46.01
C ILE A 225 -41.90 19.05 45.96
N GLU A 226 -42.97 18.52 45.38
CA GLU A 226 -44.28 19.17 45.28
C GLU A 226 -44.94 19.45 46.63
N ASP A 227 -44.56 18.73 47.70
CA ASP A 227 -45.11 18.92 49.06
C ASP A 227 -44.33 19.98 49.86
N PHE A 228 -43.21 20.49 49.33
CA PHE A 228 -42.46 21.62 49.89
C PHE A 228 -43.12 22.95 49.50
N VAL A 229 -44.38 23.14 49.93
CA VAL A 229 -45.29 24.19 49.46
C VAL A 229 -44.85 25.62 49.80
N SER A 230 -43.99 25.81 50.80
CA SER A 230 -43.50 27.12 51.24
C SER A 230 -42.18 27.56 50.57
N LEU A 231 -41.62 26.78 49.65
CA LEU A 231 -40.32 27.09 49.04
C LEU A 231 -40.36 28.38 48.22
N THR A 232 -39.42 29.26 48.54
CA THR A 232 -39.11 30.49 47.80
C THR A 232 -37.80 30.39 47.03
N SER A 233 -36.87 29.54 47.47
CA SER A 233 -35.58 29.30 46.80
C SER A 233 -35.29 27.81 46.74
N LEU A 234 -35.07 27.29 45.54
CA LEU A 234 -34.74 25.89 45.29
C LEU A 234 -33.50 25.78 44.41
N PHE A 235 -32.47 25.11 44.91
CA PHE A 235 -31.22 24.84 44.19
C PHE A 235 -31.08 23.34 43.94
N LEU A 236 -31.08 22.98 42.67
CA LEU A 236 -31.01 21.60 42.16
C LEU A 236 -29.85 21.44 41.17
N ASN A 237 -28.93 22.40 41.12
CA ASN A 237 -27.87 22.39 40.11
C ASN A 237 -26.84 21.28 40.33
N SER A 238 -26.20 20.84 39.25
CA SER A 238 -25.16 19.81 39.27
C SER A 238 -25.68 18.46 39.79
N ASN A 239 -26.82 18.02 39.26
CA ASN A 239 -27.42 16.72 39.54
C ASN A 239 -27.57 15.92 38.23
N LYS A 240 -28.44 14.90 38.23
CA LYS A 240 -28.66 14.01 37.09
C LYS A 240 -30.13 13.98 36.67
N LEU A 241 -30.85 15.08 36.87
CA LEU A 241 -32.28 15.20 36.60
C LEU A 241 -32.53 15.21 35.10
N THR A 242 -33.52 14.46 34.64
CA THR A 242 -34.03 14.50 33.25
C THR A 242 -35.35 15.27 33.14
N GLY A 243 -36.01 15.52 34.27
CA GLY A 243 -37.24 16.29 34.39
C GLY A 243 -37.46 16.71 35.85
N ILE A 244 -38.37 17.65 36.04
CA ILE A 244 -38.69 18.24 37.34
C ILE A 244 -40.14 18.74 37.30
N ASN A 245 -40.88 18.55 38.39
CA ASN A 245 -42.21 19.10 38.57
C ASN A 245 -42.23 20.08 39.74
N VAL A 246 -42.29 21.38 39.44
CA VAL A 246 -42.39 22.46 40.45
C VAL A 246 -43.76 23.14 40.47
N SER A 247 -44.77 22.51 39.85
CA SER A 247 -46.10 23.12 39.67
C SER A 247 -46.80 23.50 40.97
N LYS A 248 -46.52 22.80 42.08
CA LYS A 248 -47.08 23.09 43.41
C LYS A 248 -46.23 24.06 44.23
N ASN A 249 -44.97 24.31 43.87
CA ASN A 249 -44.08 25.24 44.57
C ASN A 249 -44.33 26.69 44.09
N THR A 250 -45.57 27.16 44.20
CA THR A 250 -46.04 28.44 43.61
C THR A 250 -45.41 29.68 44.27
N ALA A 251 -44.82 29.52 45.45
CA ALA A 251 -44.09 30.55 46.17
C ALA A 251 -42.65 30.77 45.65
N LEU A 252 -42.16 29.98 44.68
CA LEU A 252 -40.78 30.09 44.18
C LEU A 252 -40.48 31.46 43.59
N ILE A 253 -39.41 32.07 44.10
CA ILE A 253 -38.79 33.32 43.64
C ILE A 253 -37.47 33.02 42.92
N LYS A 254 -36.73 32.01 43.38
CA LYS A 254 -35.45 31.58 42.80
C LYS A 254 -35.48 30.09 42.52
N LEU A 255 -35.17 29.72 41.28
CA LEU A 255 -35.02 28.33 40.86
C LEU A 255 -33.71 28.16 40.09
N ASN A 256 -32.85 27.28 40.58
CA ASN A 256 -31.64 26.88 39.87
C ASN A 256 -31.67 25.38 39.59
N VAL A 257 -31.75 25.01 38.32
CA VAL A 257 -31.73 23.63 37.83
C VAL A 257 -30.57 23.40 36.84
N GLY A 258 -29.56 24.27 36.85
CA GLY A 258 -28.44 24.20 35.91
C GLY A 258 -27.58 22.94 36.05
N TRP A 259 -26.80 22.58 35.03
CA TRP A 259 -25.98 21.36 35.02
C TRP A 259 -26.78 20.08 35.34
N ASN A 260 -27.80 19.80 34.53
CA ASN A 260 -28.61 18.58 34.60
C ASN A 260 -28.80 18.04 33.17
N ALA A 261 -29.76 17.15 32.96
CA ALA A 261 -30.14 16.60 31.66
C ALA A 261 -31.62 16.87 31.32
N ILE A 262 -32.17 17.98 31.82
CA ILE A 262 -33.60 18.33 31.69
C ILE A 262 -33.93 18.66 30.24
N THR A 263 -34.97 18.02 29.71
CA THR A 263 -35.43 18.24 28.33
C THR A 263 -36.65 19.14 28.23
N ASP A 264 -37.45 19.23 29.30
CA ASP A 264 -38.65 20.05 29.40
C ASP A 264 -38.75 20.66 30.80
N LEU A 265 -39.05 21.97 30.87
CA LEU A 265 -39.15 22.71 32.12
C LEU A 265 -40.39 23.60 32.08
N ASP A 266 -41.43 23.21 32.82
CA ASP A 266 -42.62 24.02 33.02
C ASP A 266 -42.52 24.84 34.31
N VAL A 267 -42.45 26.16 34.15
CA VAL A 267 -42.44 27.15 35.24
C VAL A 267 -43.67 28.05 35.23
N SER A 268 -44.73 27.68 34.50
CA SER A 268 -45.91 28.51 34.28
C SER A 268 -46.70 28.82 35.55
N ASN A 269 -46.64 27.94 36.55
CA ASN A 269 -47.29 28.13 37.86
C ASN A 269 -46.41 28.90 38.87
N ASN A 270 -45.12 29.06 38.59
CA ASN A 270 -44.17 29.75 39.46
C ASN A 270 -44.10 31.25 39.11
N VAL A 271 -45.26 31.92 39.16
CA VAL A 271 -45.44 33.31 38.71
C VAL A 271 -44.65 34.34 39.53
N SER A 272 -44.21 33.95 40.73
CA SER A 272 -43.36 34.75 41.61
C SER A 272 -41.87 34.70 41.25
N LEU A 273 -41.47 33.88 40.26
CA LEU A 273 -40.07 33.75 39.86
C LEU A 273 -39.49 35.09 39.44
N ASN A 274 -38.37 35.41 40.08
CA ASN A 274 -37.54 36.58 39.84
C ASN A 274 -36.16 36.21 39.28
N GLN A 275 -35.67 35.01 39.60
CA GLN A 275 -34.42 34.46 39.06
C GLN A 275 -34.63 33.01 38.63
N LEU A 276 -34.30 32.73 37.38
CA LEU A 276 -34.33 31.38 36.81
C LEU A 276 -32.98 31.06 36.17
N SER A 277 -32.32 30.01 36.68
CA SER A 277 -31.10 29.45 36.10
C SER A 277 -31.37 28.02 35.66
N CYS A 278 -31.34 27.76 34.36
CA CYS A 278 -31.55 26.44 33.74
C CYS A 278 -30.46 26.10 32.70
N TYR A 279 -29.28 26.71 32.85
CA TYR A 279 -28.17 26.53 31.93
C TYR A 279 -27.57 25.11 31.95
N SER A 280 -26.88 24.69 30.90
CA SER A 280 -26.27 23.37 30.75
C SER A 280 -27.28 22.23 30.96
N ASN A 281 -28.32 22.23 30.13
CA ASN A 281 -29.38 21.22 30.07
C ASN A 281 -29.63 20.81 28.61
N LYS A 282 -30.79 20.22 28.30
CA LYS A 282 -31.18 19.78 26.95
C LYS A 282 -32.50 20.41 26.50
N LEU A 283 -32.80 21.62 26.97
CA LEU A 283 -34.04 22.32 26.67
C LEU A 283 -34.06 22.73 25.20
N GLN A 284 -35.10 22.33 24.46
CA GLN A 284 -35.35 22.80 23.09
C GLN A 284 -36.25 24.03 23.05
N THR A 285 -37.05 24.21 24.09
CA THR A 285 -37.97 25.33 24.28
C THR A 285 -37.93 25.76 25.74
N LEU A 286 -38.24 27.03 25.99
CA LEU A 286 -38.40 27.57 27.33
C LEU A 286 -39.47 28.65 27.30
N ASN A 287 -40.56 28.43 28.03
CA ASN A 287 -41.65 29.41 28.12
C ASN A 287 -41.60 30.14 29.47
N VAL A 288 -41.24 31.43 29.42
CA VAL A 288 -41.15 32.31 30.60
C VAL A 288 -42.21 33.42 30.60
N THR A 289 -43.21 33.34 29.72
CA THR A 289 -44.22 34.41 29.53
C THR A 289 -45.10 34.65 30.76
N LYS A 290 -45.21 33.67 31.66
CA LYS A 290 -45.94 33.80 32.93
C LYS A 290 -45.09 34.34 34.08
N ASN A 291 -43.78 34.33 33.94
CA ASN A 291 -42.83 34.73 34.98
C ASN A 291 -42.51 36.23 34.85
N ILE A 292 -43.55 37.07 34.97
CA ILE A 292 -43.51 38.52 34.72
C ILE A 292 -42.58 39.29 35.69
N ASN A 293 -42.13 38.64 36.76
CA ASN A 293 -41.23 39.22 37.76
C ASN A 293 -39.75 38.89 37.52
N LEU A 294 -39.40 38.15 36.45
CA LEU A 294 -38.02 37.80 36.14
C LEU A 294 -37.15 39.05 35.97
N THR A 295 -36.05 39.08 36.71
CA THR A 295 -34.96 40.07 36.61
C THR A 295 -33.66 39.44 36.10
N ILE A 296 -33.48 38.13 36.30
CA ILE A 296 -32.33 37.34 35.84
C ILE A 296 -32.83 36.07 35.17
N LEU A 297 -32.39 35.83 33.94
CA LEU A 297 -32.62 34.59 33.21
C LEU A 297 -31.30 34.05 32.66
N GLU A 298 -30.92 32.85 33.09
CA GLU A 298 -29.73 32.13 32.63
C GLU A 298 -30.15 30.79 32.01
N CYS A 299 -30.22 30.72 30.69
CA CYS A 299 -30.63 29.54 29.92
C CYS A 299 -29.56 29.07 28.91
N SER A 300 -28.31 29.46 29.14
CA SER A 300 -27.15 29.13 28.31
C SER A 300 -26.88 27.62 28.18
N GLN A 301 -26.20 27.18 27.13
CA GLN A 301 -25.85 25.76 26.87
C GLN A 301 -27.09 24.85 26.88
N ASN A 302 -28.01 25.14 25.98
CA ASN A 302 -29.21 24.34 25.71
C ASN A 302 -29.38 24.22 24.19
N GLU A 303 -30.56 23.78 23.74
CA GLU A 303 -30.90 23.64 22.33
C GLU A 303 -32.07 24.57 21.92
N ILE A 304 -32.21 25.71 22.60
CA ILE A 304 -33.34 26.62 22.43
C ILE A 304 -33.25 27.31 21.07
N SER A 305 -34.31 27.16 20.26
CA SER A 305 -34.41 27.74 18.92
C SER A 305 -35.14 29.09 18.88
N ALA A 306 -36.02 29.34 19.85
CA ALA A 306 -36.75 30.60 20.02
C ALA A 306 -37.00 30.88 21.51
N LEU A 307 -36.91 32.15 21.89
CA LEU A 307 -37.11 32.62 23.27
C LEU A 307 -37.98 33.88 23.26
N ASP A 308 -39.21 33.76 23.79
CA ASP A 308 -40.14 34.89 23.93
C ASP A 308 -39.94 35.56 25.30
N LEU A 309 -39.49 36.81 25.27
CA LEU A 309 -39.21 37.65 26.44
C LEU A 309 -40.18 38.84 26.58
N SER A 310 -41.23 38.88 25.76
CA SER A 310 -42.13 40.03 25.62
C SER A 310 -42.84 40.43 26.92
N SER A 311 -43.05 39.47 27.83
CA SER A 311 -43.72 39.67 29.12
C SER A 311 -42.76 39.95 30.28
N ASN A 312 -41.44 39.82 30.08
CA ASN A 312 -40.43 39.91 31.13
C ASN A 312 -39.81 41.32 31.20
N SER A 313 -40.66 42.34 31.35
CA SER A 313 -40.24 43.77 31.28
C SER A 313 -39.26 44.21 32.37
N LYS A 314 -39.15 43.46 33.47
CA LYS A 314 -38.20 43.69 34.57
C LYS A 314 -36.82 43.04 34.36
N LEU A 315 -36.62 42.33 33.25
CA LEU A 315 -35.39 41.58 32.99
C LEU A 315 -34.20 42.54 32.87
N SER A 316 -33.20 42.32 33.73
CA SER A 316 -31.98 43.14 33.86
C SER A 316 -30.71 42.44 33.40
N VAL A 317 -30.71 41.09 33.46
CA VAL A 317 -29.63 40.22 33.02
C VAL A 317 -30.22 39.07 32.20
N LEU A 318 -29.72 38.90 30.98
CA LEU A 318 -30.06 37.78 30.11
C LEU A 318 -28.79 37.06 29.66
N SER A 319 -28.73 35.75 29.95
CA SER A 319 -27.72 34.85 29.42
C SER A 319 -28.37 33.69 28.66
N CYS A 320 -28.17 33.65 27.35
CA CYS A 320 -28.69 32.62 26.43
C CYS A 320 -27.60 32.09 25.48
N VAL A 321 -26.36 32.06 25.96
CA VAL A 321 -25.15 31.64 25.26
C VAL A 321 -25.25 30.18 24.78
N THR A 322 -24.62 29.83 23.65
CA THR A 322 -24.57 28.45 23.13
C THR A 322 -25.97 27.81 23.04
N ASN A 323 -26.80 28.36 22.17
CA ASN A 323 -28.14 27.86 21.85
C ASN A 323 -28.32 27.80 20.32
N LYS A 324 -29.55 27.65 19.82
CA LYS A 324 -29.89 27.60 18.39
C LYS A 324 -30.72 28.82 17.96
N LEU A 325 -30.61 29.94 18.67
CA LEU A 325 -31.41 31.14 18.40
C LEU A 325 -31.03 31.76 17.05
N THR A 326 -32.02 32.02 16.20
CA THR A 326 -31.85 32.74 14.92
C THR A 326 -32.27 34.21 15.01
N THR A 327 -33.11 34.54 16.00
CA THR A 327 -33.57 35.88 16.34
C THR A 327 -33.63 36.03 17.86
N LEU A 328 -33.52 37.27 18.34
CA LEU A 328 -33.70 37.61 19.75
C LEU A 328 -34.30 39.01 19.85
N ASP A 329 -35.55 39.11 20.28
CA ASP A 329 -36.22 40.39 20.53
C ASP A 329 -36.07 40.77 22.00
N THR A 330 -35.40 41.90 22.25
CA THR A 330 -35.19 42.46 23.60
C THR A 330 -35.89 43.81 23.79
N SER A 331 -36.75 44.22 22.85
CA SER A 331 -37.37 45.55 22.79
C SER A 331 -38.27 45.87 23.99
N LYS A 332 -38.75 44.86 24.71
CA LYS A 332 -39.59 45.02 25.92
C LYS A 332 -38.79 44.97 27.22
N ASN A 333 -37.52 44.58 27.17
CA ASN A 333 -36.68 44.39 28.36
C ASN A 333 -35.85 45.67 28.62
N LEU A 334 -36.55 46.77 28.92
CA LEU A 334 -35.98 48.11 29.04
C LEU A 334 -34.99 48.26 30.21
N GLU A 335 -35.02 47.33 31.16
CA GLU A 335 -34.14 47.28 32.33
C GLU A 335 -32.83 46.51 32.07
N LEU A 336 -32.60 45.97 30.86
CA LEU A 336 -31.39 45.20 30.54
C LEU A 336 -30.12 46.04 30.73
N THR A 337 -29.23 45.52 31.58
CA THR A 337 -27.88 46.06 31.84
C THR A 337 -26.78 45.15 31.29
N ALA A 338 -27.06 43.85 31.14
CA ALA A 338 -26.15 42.86 30.58
C ALA A 338 -26.90 41.88 29.65
N LEU A 339 -26.38 41.73 28.44
CA LEU A 339 -26.87 40.78 27.43
C LEU A 339 -25.71 39.91 26.93
N THR A 340 -25.78 38.61 27.20
CA THR A 340 -24.84 37.61 26.67
C THR A 340 -25.60 36.61 25.80
N CYS A 341 -25.38 36.68 24.48
CA CYS A 341 -26.08 35.86 23.49
C CYS A 341 -25.13 35.26 22.43
N PHE A 342 -23.83 35.15 22.75
CA PHE A 342 -22.82 34.61 21.84
C PHE A 342 -23.01 33.12 21.56
N GLN A 343 -22.37 32.62 20.49
CA GLN A 343 -22.50 31.23 20.01
C GLN A 343 -23.95 30.83 19.73
N ASN A 344 -24.64 31.64 18.94
CA ASN A 344 -25.97 31.35 18.41
C ASN A 344 -25.95 31.48 16.88
N GLN A 345 -27.12 31.62 16.24
CA GLN A 345 -27.26 31.82 14.80
C GLN A 345 -28.01 33.14 14.51
N ILE A 346 -27.89 34.14 15.40
CA ILE A 346 -28.62 35.40 15.32
C ILE A 346 -28.14 36.19 14.10
N THR A 347 -29.09 36.58 13.24
CA THR A 347 -28.80 37.31 11.99
C THR A 347 -28.98 38.83 12.11
N SER A 348 -29.79 39.27 13.06
CA SER A 348 -30.07 40.67 13.37
C SER A 348 -30.32 40.81 14.86
N LEU A 349 -29.74 41.84 15.48
CA LEU A 349 -29.89 42.15 16.89
C LEU A 349 -30.13 43.64 17.06
N ASP A 350 -31.33 44.00 17.51
CA ASP A 350 -31.69 45.38 17.85
C ASP A 350 -31.60 45.56 19.37
N VAL A 351 -30.73 46.46 19.80
CA VAL A 351 -30.52 46.83 21.21
C VAL A 351 -30.79 48.31 21.48
N THR A 352 -31.40 49.02 20.52
CA THR A 352 -31.60 50.48 20.58
C THR A 352 -32.54 50.91 21.71
N ALA A 353 -33.43 50.02 22.14
CA ALA A 353 -34.33 50.24 23.28
C ALA A 353 -33.64 50.01 24.65
N ASN A 354 -32.54 49.25 24.69
CA ASN A 354 -31.87 48.83 25.92
C ASN A 354 -30.80 49.86 26.35
N THR A 355 -31.23 51.09 26.59
CA THR A 355 -30.37 52.25 26.91
C THR A 355 -29.55 52.12 28.20
N LYS A 356 -29.90 51.14 29.06
CA LYS A 356 -29.18 50.79 30.30
C LYS A 356 -28.05 49.77 30.10
N LEU A 357 -27.86 49.24 28.88
CA LEU A 357 -26.81 48.24 28.62
C LEU A 357 -25.42 48.78 28.95
N THR A 358 -24.67 47.96 29.70
CA THR A 358 -23.27 48.17 30.06
C THR A 358 -22.37 47.06 29.51
N HIS A 359 -22.93 45.86 29.29
CA HIS A 359 -22.23 44.68 28.75
C HIS A 359 -23.04 44.09 27.60
N LEU A 360 -22.41 43.97 26.43
CA LEU A 360 -22.97 43.28 25.26
C LEU A 360 -21.95 42.28 24.70
N HIS A 361 -22.26 41.00 24.85
CA HIS A 361 -21.46 39.89 24.34
C HIS A 361 -22.28 39.13 23.29
N CYS A 362 -22.05 39.43 22.02
CA CYS A 362 -22.81 38.86 20.90
C CYS A 362 -21.92 38.20 19.82
N PHE A 363 -20.67 37.90 20.16
CA PHE A 363 -19.71 37.22 19.28
C PHE A 363 -20.19 35.84 18.80
N SER A 364 -19.56 35.29 17.76
CA SER A 364 -19.92 33.98 17.18
C SER A 364 -21.42 33.87 16.83
N ASN A 365 -21.89 34.82 16.03
CA ASN A 365 -23.25 34.87 15.46
C ASN A 365 -23.16 35.18 13.96
N LYS A 366 -24.26 35.64 13.34
CA LYS A 366 -24.35 36.02 11.91
C LYS A 366 -24.86 37.46 11.75
N ILE A 367 -24.55 38.32 12.72
CA ILE A 367 -25.06 39.70 12.78
C ILE A 367 -24.40 40.52 11.69
N LYS A 368 -25.20 41.18 10.85
CA LYS A 368 -24.72 42.00 9.72
C LYS A 368 -24.56 43.48 10.05
N ALA A 369 -25.39 43.97 10.97
CA ALA A 369 -25.39 45.36 11.42
C ALA A 369 -25.80 45.41 12.89
N LEU A 370 -25.22 46.35 13.62
CA LEU A 370 -25.49 46.54 15.04
C LEU A 370 -25.52 48.05 15.33
N ASP A 371 -26.71 48.57 15.64
CA ASP A 371 -26.87 49.97 16.02
C ASP A 371 -26.67 50.12 17.53
N LEU A 372 -25.66 50.91 17.91
CA LEU A 372 -25.26 51.16 19.29
C LEU A 372 -25.44 52.63 19.71
N SER A 373 -26.10 53.45 18.88
CA SER A 373 -26.17 54.91 19.07
C SER A 373 -26.82 55.33 20.37
N ASN A 374 -27.74 54.51 20.90
CA ASN A 374 -28.50 54.78 22.13
C ASN A 374 -27.90 54.09 23.37
N ASN A 375 -26.91 53.22 23.22
CA ASN A 375 -26.31 52.46 24.33
C ASN A 375 -25.14 53.23 24.95
N LEU A 376 -25.41 54.45 25.42
CA LEU A 376 -24.38 55.41 25.89
C LEU A 376 -23.59 54.92 27.12
N ASN A 377 -24.15 53.97 27.87
CA ASN A 377 -23.55 53.39 29.07
C ASN A 377 -22.69 52.14 28.79
N LEU A 378 -22.55 51.74 27.51
CA LEU A 378 -21.86 50.52 27.11
C LEU A 378 -20.36 50.61 27.47
N LYS A 379 -19.87 49.63 28.22
CA LYS A 379 -18.48 49.53 28.69
C LYS A 379 -17.72 48.36 28.03
N PHE A 380 -18.43 47.25 27.81
CA PHE A 380 -17.87 46.02 27.25
C PHE A 380 -18.65 45.62 26.00
N LEU A 381 -17.92 45.53 24.87
CA LEU A 381 -18.48 45.13 23.59
C LEU A 381 -17.60 44.06 22.94
N GLU A 382 -18.19 42.89 22.73
CA GLU A 382 -17.56 41.75 22.05
C GLU A 382 -18.46 41.30 20.89
N THR A 383 -17.98 41.52 19.67
CA THR A 383 -18.69 41.28 18.41
C THR A 383 -17.88 40.43 17.43
N GLU A 384 -16.80 39.80 17.86
CA GLU A 384 -15.94 38.96 17.01
C GLU A 384 -16.72 37.78 16.40
N TYR A 385 -16.24 37.25 15.28
CA TYR A 385 -16.90 36.15 14.56
C TYR A 385 -18.39 36.44 14.24
N ASN A 386 -18.65 37.60 13.62
CA ASN A 386 -19.94 37.98 13.03
C ASN A 386 -19.75 38.35 11.55
N ASP A 387 -20.83 38.81 10.91
CA ASP A 387 -20.86 39.24 9.51
C ASP A 387 -21.00 40.77 9.38
N LEU A 388 -20.49 41.53 10.37
CA LEU A 388 -20.63 42.99 10.40
C LEU A 388 -19.97 43.62 9.17
N THR A 389 -20.63 44.59 8.54
CA THR A 389 -20.03 45.39 7.45
C THR A 389 -19.42 46.69 7.94
N THR A 390 -20.00 47.28 8.99
CA THR A 390 -19.51 48.48 9.65
C THR A 390 -19.76 48.37 11.15
N LEU A 391 -18.95 49.07 11.95
CA LEU A 391 -19.17 49.18 13.39
C LEU A 391 -18.94 50.63 13.81
N ASP A 392 -20.00 51.32 14.24
CA ASP A 392 -19.92 52.68 14.79
C ASP A 392 -20.09 52.63 16.32
N VAL A 393 -19.03 53.01 17.02
CA VAL A 393 -19.00 53.15 18.48
C VAL A 393 -18.64 54.56 18.93
N SER A 394 -18.79 55.55 18.05
CA SER A 394 -18.45 56.96 18.31
C SER A 394 -19.29 57.61 19.42
N LYS A 395 -20.47 57.06 19.73
CA LYS A 395 -21.34 57.54 20.81
C LYS A 395 -21.08 56.83 22.14
N ASN A 396 -20.38 55.70 22.15
CA ASN A 396 -20.16 54.88 23.34
C ASN A 396 -18.92 55.39 24.11
N THR A 397 -19.06 56.55 24.75
CA THR A 397 -17.95 57.23 25.45
C THR A 397 -17.49 56.51 26.74
N ALA A 398 -18.28 55.56 27.24
CA ALA A 398 -17.96 54.74 28.40
C ALA A 398 -17.19 53.44 28.06
N LEU A 399 -16.89 53.20 26.78
CA LEU A 399 -16.30 51.95 26.30
C LEU A 399 -14.87 51.76 26.83
N VAL A 400 -14.62 50.59 27.42
CA VAL A 400 -13.32 50.16 27.98
C VAL A 400 -12.78 48.95 27.23
N THR A 401 -13.66 48.09 26.73
CA THR A 401 -13.31 46.85 26.00
C THR A 401 -14.01 46.83 24.64
N LEU A 402 -13.26 46.51 23.59
CA LEU A 402 -13.77 46.36 22.22
C LEU A 402 -13.05 45.20 21.50
N GLN A 403 -13.78 44.13 21.23
CA GLN A 403 -13.32 43.05 20.36
C GLN A 403 -14.22 42.97 19.12
N CYS A 404 -13.63 43.15 17.94
CA CYS A 404 -14.35 43.08 16.67
C CYS A 404 -13.53 42.38 15.57
N ASN A 405 -12.57 41.54 15.95
CA ASN A 405 -11.80 40.67 15.06
C ASN A 405 -12.68 39.59 14.39
N ASN A 406 -12.17 38.94 13.34
CA ASN A 406 -12.87 37.86 12.63
C ASN A 406 -14.26 38.23 12.08
N ASN A 407 -14.48 39.48 11.72
CA ASN A 407 -15.62 39.92 10.91
C ASN A 407 -15.17 40.05 9.45
N LEU A 408 -15.37 39.00 8.65
CA LEU A 408 -14.79 38.88 7.30
C LEU A 408 -15.25 39.99 6.34
N ARG A 409 -16.41 40.59 6.61
CA ARG A 409 -17.04 41.65 5.80
C ARG A 409 -16.89 43.04 6.41
N LEU A 410 -16.20 43.19 7.54
CA LEU A 410 -16.10 44.47 8.23
C LEU A 410 -15.20 45.39 7.44
N GLU A 411 -15.77 46.45 6.87
CA GLU A 411 -15.08 47.39 6.01
C GLU A 411 -14.49 48.57 6.79
N SER A 412 -15.21 49.04 7.81
CA SER A 412 -14.79 50.19 8.62
C SER A 412 -15.27 50.13 10.07
N VAL A 413 -14.47 50.71 10.96
CA VAL A 413 -14.81 50.92 12.38
C VAL A 413 -14.72 52.40 12.70
N ASN A 414 -15.78 52.99 13.25
CA ASN A 414 -15.77 54.35 13.77
C ASN A 414 -15.60 54.35 15.30
N LEU A 415 -14.36 54.52 15.74
CA LEU A 415 -13.96 54.54 17.16
C LEU A 415 -13.72 55.98 17.67
N ARG A 416 -14.10 57.03 16.93
CA ARG A 416 -13.95 58.43 17.37
C ARG A 416 -14.93 58.81 18.48
N ASN A 417 -14.70 58.27 19.67
CA ASN A 417 -15.55 58.45 20.85
C ASN A 417 -15.03 59.52 21.83
N GLY A 418 -13.95 60.23 21.49
CA GLY A 418 -13.28 61.21 22.34
C GLY A 418 -12.61 60.63 23.58
N LYS A 419 -12.51 59.30 23.68
CA LYS A 419 -12.08 58.53 24.86
C LYS A 419 -11.24 57.30 24.51
N ASN A 420 -10.56 57.32 23.36
CA ASN A 420 -9.65 56.25 22.92
C ASN A 420 -8.63 55.81 23.98
N THR A 421 -8.18 56.71 24.86
CA THR A 421 -7.24 56.40 25.96
C THR A 421 -7.84 55.58 27.11
N LEU A 422 -9.16 55.39 27.17
CA LEU A 422 -9.82 54.56 28.18
C LEU A 422 -9.84 53.07 27.79
N LEU A 423 -9.56 52.74 26.53
CA LEU A 423 -9.61 51.37 26.04
C LEU A 423 -8.45 50.56 26.63
N ASN A 424 -8.78 49.41 27.21
CA ASN A 424 -7.79 48.44 27.66
C ASN A 424 -7.12 47.80 26.44
N THR A 425 -5.81 48.02 26.28
CA THR A 425 -5.04 47.45 25.17
C THR A 425 -4.99 45.93 25.17
N ALA A 426 -5.19 45.27 26.33
CA ALA A 426 -5.25 43.82 26.40
C ALA A 426 -6.49 43.27 25.68
N ASP A 427 -7.61 43.99 25.77
CA ASP A 427 -8.93 43.55 25.28
C ASP A 427 -9.38 44.34 24.04
N LEU A 428 -8.40 44.78 23.24
CA LEU A 428 -8.60 45.49 21.98
C LEU A 428 -8.07 44.67 20.80
N SER A 429 -8.92 44.40 19.81
CA SER A 429 -8.56 43.57 18.65
C SER A 429 -9.38 43.90 17.39
N PHE A 430 -8.66 44.18 16.30
CA PHE A 430 -9.17 44.46 14.95
C PHE A 430 -8.55 43.55 13.88
N ILE A 431 -7.82 42.50 14.28
CA ILE A 431 -7.13 41.59 13.36
C ILE A 431 -8.11 40.62 12.68
N ALA A 432 -7.63 39.93 11.64
CA ALA A 432 -8.40 38.92 10.92
C ALA A 432 -9.73 39.48 10.37
N ASN A 433 -9.70 40.75 9.93
CA ASN A 433 -10.80 41.44 9.29
C ASN A 433 -10.37 41.78 7.85
N PRO A 434 -10.38 40.80 6.92
CA PRO A 434 -9.81 40.98 5.59
C PRO A 434 -10.48 42.08 4.74
N SER A 435 -11.73 42.46 5.00
CA SER A 435 -12.37 43.58 4.30
C SER A 435 -12.06 44.94 4.93
N LEU A 436 -11.45 44.98 6.13
CA LEU A 436 -11.23 46.20 6.88
C LEU A 436 -10.12 46.99 6.21
N TYR A 437 -10.41 48.22 5.83
CA TYR A 437 -9.42 49.12 5.24
C TYR A 437 -9.11 50.30 6.14
N CYS A 438 -10.02 50.64 7.07
CA CYS A 438 -9.88 51.86 7.86
C CYS A 438 -10.56 51.78 9.23
N ILE A 439 -9.89 52.37 10.23
CA ILE A 439 -10.42 52.57 11.58
C ILE A 439 -10.32 54.07 11.89
N LEU A 440 -11.46 54.71 12.13
CA LEU A 440 -11.49 56.11 12.58
C LEU A 440 -11.17 56.18 14.07
N VAL A 441 -10.20 56.98 14.45
CA VAL A 441 -9.70 57.14 15.82
C VAL A 441 -9.60 58.61 16.21
N ASP A 442 -9.58 58.89 17.51
CA ASP A 442 -9.50 60.27 18.02
C ASP A 442 -8.14 60.92 17.72
N ASP A 443 -7.06 60.14 17.77
CA ASP A 443 -5.67 60.56 17.53
C ASP A 443 -4.90 59.42 16.84
N VAL A 444 -4.46 59.66 15.60
CA VAL A 444 -3.76 58.68 14.76
C VAL A 444 -2.33 58.42 15.27
N ALA A 445 -1.67 59.41 15.85
CA ALA A 445 -0.31 59.23 16.37
C ALA A 445 -0.33 58.30 17.60
N TYR A 446 -1.28 58.52 18.51
CA TYR A 446 -1.53 57.65 19.65
C TYR A 446 -1.91 56.23 19.21
N ALA A 447 -2.85 56.10 18.26
CA ALA A 447 -3.29 54.81 17.74
C ALA A 447 -2.15 54.03 17.07
N ASN A 448 -1.31 54.68 16.27
CA ASN A 448 -0.15 54.02 15.67
C ASN A 448 0.89 53.60 16.73
N ALA A 449 1.16 54.45 17.72
CA ALA A 449 2.11 54.12 18.79
C ALA A 449 1.63 52.96 19.68
N THR A 450 0.32 52.86 19.91
CA THR A 450 -0.25 51.95 20.92
C THR A 450 -0.89 50.71 20.32
N TRP A 451 -1.49 50.81 19.12
CA TRP A 451 -2.38 49.80 18.53
C TRP A 451 -1.93 49.27 17.17
N ALA A 452 -0.74 49.62 16.67
CA ALA A 452 -0.28 49.15 15.36
C ALA A 452 -0.32 47.62 15.19
N ALA A 453 -0.06 46.86 16.27
CA ALA A 453 -0.11 45.40 16.29
C ALA A 453 -1.53 44.81 16.51
N LYS A 454 -2.56 45.66 16.64
CA LYS A 454 -3.95 45.24 16.92
C LYS A 454 -4.83 45.18 15.67
N LYS A 455 -4.29 45.50 14.49
CA LYS A 455 -4.99 45.51 13.19
C LYS A 455 -4.18 44.74 12.14
N ASP A 456 -4.83 44.35 11.05
CA ASP A 456 -4.12 43.78 9.91
C ASP A 456 -3.19 44.85 9.26
N ALA A 457 -2.08 44.40 8.65
CA ALA A 457 -1.00 45.28 8.21
C ALA A 457 -1.47 46.36 7.21
N SER A 458 -2.41 46.03 6.32
CA SER A 458 -2.95 46.91 5.28
C SER A 458 -3.97 47.94 5.80
N VAL A 459 -4.48 47.78 7.02
CA VAL A 459 -5.52 48.65 7.61
C VAL A 459 -4.89 49.99 8.01
N LEU A 460 -5.58 51.11 7.79
CA LEU A 460 -5.10 52.44 8.19
C LEU A 460 -5.91 53.02 9.35
N PHE A 461 -5.26 53.81 10.21
CA PHE A 461 -5.95 54.69 11.16
C PHE A 461 -6.19 56.07 10.51
N SER A 462 -7.34 56.70 10.78
CA SER A 462 -7.68 58.03 10.26
C SER A 462 -8.41 58.88 11.31
N GLU A 463 -8.19 60.19 11.32
CA GLU A 463 -8.89 61.15 12.22
C GLU A 463 -10.10 61.81 11.56
N THR A 464 -10.21 61.76 10.22
CA THR A 464 -11.20 62.54 9.46
C THR A 464 -12.28 61.63 8.85
N GLU A 465 -11.92 60.87 7.84
CA GLU A 465 -12.78 59.94 7.10
C GLU A 465 -11.97 58.77 6.53
N CYS A 466 -12.68 57.70 6.21
CA CYS A 466 -12.13 56.53 5.55
C CYS A 466 -12.29 56.70 4.04
N ALA A 467 -11.18 56.93 3.32
CA ALA A 467 -11.22 57.04 1.86
C ALA A 467 -11.66 55.70 1.25
N ALA A 468 -12.58 55.74 0.28
CA ALA A 468 -13.12 54.53 -0.34
C ALA A 468 -11.99 53.62 -0.87
N PRO A 469 -12.00 52.31 -0.55
CA PRO A 469 -10.95 51.39 -0.97
C PRO A 469 -11.03 51.15 -2.49
N LYS A 470 -9.86 50.99 -3.12
CA LYS A 470 -9.75 50.53 -4.51
C LYS A 470 -9.73 49.01 -4.55
N TYR A 471 -10.43 48.45 -5.53
CA TYR A 471 -10.51 47.01 -5.76
C TYR A 471 -10.04 46.64 -7.16
N THR A 472 -9.37 45.50 -7.24
CA THR A 472 -8.97 44.80 -8.46
C THR A 472 -10.00 43.71 -8.72
N LEU A 473 -10.53 43.64 -9.94
CA LEU A 473 -11.49 42.60 -10.31
C LEU A 473 -10.78 41.25 -10.47
N ILE A 474 -11.38 40.20 -9.91
CA ILE A 474 -10.94 38.80 -9.98
C ILE A 474 -12.12 37.95 -10.48
N PRO A 475 -12.38 37.91 -11.79
CA PRO A 475 -13.57 37.27 -12.35
C PRO A 475 -13.60 35.74 -12.18
N ASP A 476 -12.42 35.10 -12.10
CA ASP A 476 -12.31 33.66 -11.92
C ASP A 476 -12.43 33.27 -10.45
N LEU A 477 -13.47 32.51 -10.16
CA LEU A 477 -13.83 32.06 -8.82
C LEU A 477 -12.75 31.20 -8.16
N ASN A 478 -12.01 30.41 -8.94
CA ASN A 478 -10.95 29.55 -8.44
C ASN A 478 -9.68 30.35 -8.16
N PHE A 479 -9.43 31.41 -8.94
CA PHE A 479 -8.35 32.35 -8.64
C PHE A 479 -8.65 33.08 -7.33
N GLU A 480 -9.86 33.61 -7.16
CA GLU A 480 -10.29 34.27 -5.93
C GLU A 480 -10.20 33.35 -4.71
N LYS A 481 -10.70 32.11 -4.81
CA LYS A 481 -10.54 31.09 -3.74
C LYS A 481 -9.09 30.85 -3.36
N SER A 482 -8.18 30.90 -4.32
CA SER A 482 -6.75 30.76 -4.06
C SER A 482 -6.19 31.95 -3.27
N LEU A 483 -6.70 33.17 -3.51
CA LEU A 483 -6.36 34.36 -2.72
C LEU A 483 -6.95 34.29 -1.31
N ILE A 484 -8.18 33.81 -1.15
CA ILE A 484 -8.83 33.59 0.16
C ILE A 484 -8.03 32.58 0.98
N LYS A 485 -7.64 31.44 0.39
CA LYS A 485 -6.84 30.39 1.06
C LYS A 485 -5.48 30.91 1.55
N LYS A 486 -4.94 31.95 0.88
CA LYS A 486 -3.68 32.61 1.24
C LYS A 486 -3.85 33.75 2.25
N GLY A 487 -5.09 34.04 2.67
CA GLY A 487 -5.39 35.18 3.54
C GLY A 487 -5.22 36.54 2.89
N ILE A 488 -5.06 36.58 1.56
CA ILE A 488 -4.99 37.82 0.77
C ILE A 488 -6.41 38.40 0.68
N ASP A 489 -7.39 37.54 0.42
CA ASP A 489 -8.81 37.90 0.36
C ASP A 489 -9.63 37.26 1.50
N GLY A 490 -10.83 37.77 1.74
CA GLY A 490 -11.70 37.35 2.84
C GLY A 490 -13.02 36.72 2.43
N ILE A 491 -13.50 37.03 1.23
CA ILE A 491 -14.80 36.61 0.72
C ILE A 491 -14.71 36.32 -0.77
N GLU A 492 -15.68 35.57 -1.29
CA GLU A 492 -15.82 35.24 -2.71
C GLU A 492 -16.82 36.24 -3.31
N ASP A 493 -16.35 37.39 -3.78
CA ASP A 493 -17.16 38.49 -4.31
C ASP A 493 -16.70 39.05 -5.68
N GLY A 494 -15.76 38.36 -6.32
CA GLY A 494 -15.20 38.66 -7.64
C GLY A 494 -14.18 39.79 -7.65
N LYS A 495 -13.62 40.19 -6.50
CA LYS A 495 -12.68 41.31 -6.40
C LYS A 495 -11.80 41.21 -5.16
N VAL A 496 -10.59 41.73 -5.25
CA VAL A 496 -9.65 41.82 -4.12
C VAL A 496 -9.25 43.28 -3.89
N MET A 497 -9.01 43.66 -2.64
CA MET A 497 -8.56 45.03 -2.32
C MET A 497 -7.15 45.27 -2.90
N THR A 498 -7.00 46.27 -3.76
CA THR A 498 -5.77 46.49 -4.53
C THR A 498 -4.55 46.73 -3.63
N SER A 499 -4.72 47.42 -2.49
CA SER A 499 -3.64 47.67 -1.53
C SER A 499 -3.10 46.40 -0.86
N LYS A 500 -3.83 45.28 -0.89
CA LYS A 500 -3.35 44.00 -0.35
C LYS A 500 -2.48 43.22 -1.32
N ILE A 501 -2.62 43.49 -2.61
CA ILE A 501 -1.89 42.78 -3.68
C ILE A 501 -0.75 43.64 -4.26
N SER A 502 -0.82 44.97 -4.13
CA SER A 502 0.14 45.89 -4.77
C SER A 502 1.57 45.71 -4.31
N ASP A 503 1.78 45.30 -3.05
CA ASP A 503 3.10 45.11 -2.43
C ASP A 503 3.52 43.63 -2.38
N LEU A 504 2.70 42.72 -2.91
CA LEU A 504 2.95 41.28 -2.86
C LEU A 504 4.06 40.89 -3.85
N LYS A 505 5.13 40.29 -3.34
CA LYS A 505 6.31 39.92 -4.15
C LYS A 505 6.28 38.52 -4.75
N SER A 506 5.52 37.60 -4.17
CA SER A 506 5.45 36.22 -4.64
C SER A 506 4.03 35.69 -4.52
N LEU A 507 3.55 35.08 -5.59
CA LEU A 507 2.23 34.44 -5.64
C LEU A 507 2.39 33.03 -6.19
N ASN A 508 2.35 32.06 -5.28
CA ASN A 508 2.39 30.66 -5.64
C ASN A 508 0.98 30.05 -5.69
N LEU A 509 0.44 29.86 -6.88
CA LEU A 509 -0.83 29.20 -7.18
C LEU A 509 -0.68 27.69 -7.46
N SER A 510 0.45 27.06 -7.07
CA SER A 510 0.59 25.61 -7.08
C SER A 510 -0.22 24.99 -5.94
N ASP A 511 -1.24 24.20 -6.26
CA ASP A 511 -1.88 23.33 -5.27
C ASP A 511 -2.06 21.94 -5.88
N TYR A 512 -1.04 21.11 -5.67
CA TYR A 512 -0.92 19.78 -6.27
C TYR A 512 -2.09 18.85 -5.92
N TYR A 513 -2.80 19.12 -4.81
CA TYR A 513 -3.86 18.26 -4.30
C TYR A 513 -5.27 18.70 -4.68
N THR A 514 -5.47 19.92 -5.21
CA THR A 514 -6.83 20.47 -5.35
C THR A 514 -7.33 20.66 -6.78
N ASN A 515 -6.49 20.47 -7.82
CA ASN A 515 -6.91 20.61 -9.22
C ASN A 515 -7.67 21.95 -9.40
N LEU A 516 -6.95 23.06 -9.23
CA LEU A 516 -7.53 24.40 -9.04
C LEU A 516 -8.45 24.85 -10.19
N LYS A 517 -8.16 24.44 -11.43
CA LYS A 517 -8.95 24.78 -12.63
C LYS A 517 -9.17 26.28 -12.81
N ILE A 518 -8.14 27.10 -12.61
CA ILE A 518 -8.18 28.53 -12.90
C ILE A 518 -8.19 28.72 -14.41
N THR A 519 -9.25 29.29 -14.96
CA THR A 519 -9.38 29.48 -16.42
C THR A 519 -9.03 30.88 -16.87
N ASP A 520 -9.07 31.85 -15.96
CA ASP A 520 -8.79 33.25 -16.21
C ASP A 520 -7.99 33.85 -15.03
N LEU A 521 -6.87 34.52 -15.33
CA LEU A 521 -6.01 35.21 -14.36
C LEU A 521 -6.20 36.73 -14.39
N THR A 522 -7.27 37.24 -15.00
CA THR A 522 -7.63 38.66 -14.98
C THR A 522 -7.56 39.21 -13.55
N GLY A 523 -6.87 40.35 -13.41
CA GLY A 523 -6.55 40.98 -12.14
C GLY A 523 -5.09 40.77 -11.71
N ILE A 524 -4.38 39.78 -12.26
CA ILE A 524 -2.94 39.58 -12.01
C ILE A 524 -2.10 40.81 -12.39
N GLN A 525 -2.57 41.61 -13.34
CA GLN A 525 -1.94 42.86 -13.79
C GLN A 525 -1.74 43.88 -12.67
N ASP A 526 -2.59 43.87 -11.64
CA ASP A 526 -2.53 44.82 -10.52
C ASP A 526 -1.56 44.37 -9.41
N PHE A 527 -0.96 43.19 -9.52
CA PHE A 527 0.13 42.73 -8.64
C PHE A 527 1.46 43.38 -9.07
N THR A 528 1.53 44.71 -8.92
CA THR A 528 2.61 45.53 -9.52
C THR A 528 4.01 45.25 -8.94
N ALA A 529 4.11 44.79 -7.69
CA ALA A 529 5.38 44.41 -7.06
C ALA A 529 5.77 42.93 -7.25
N LEU A 530 5.02 42.15 -8.04
CA LEU A 530 5.19 40.71 -8.17
C LEU A 530 6.53 40.35 -8.84
N GLU A 531 7.39 39.64 -8.11
CA GLU A 531 8.69 39.15 -8.57
C GLU A 531 8.63 37.66 -8.98
N GLU A 532 7.70 36.88 -8.42
CA GLU A 532 7.52 35.45 -8.72
C GLU A 532 6.03 35.08 -8.85
N LEU A 533 5.69 34.43 -9.96
CA LEU A 533 4.38 33.82 -10.21
C LEU A 533 4.56 32.35 -10.61
N THR A 534 3.94 31.45 -9.84
CA THR A 534 3.98 30.01 -10.15
C THR A 534 2.58 29.40 -10.15
N LEU A 535 2.20 28.76 -11.25
CA LEU A 535 0.92 28.07 -11.44
C LEU A 535 1.14 26.73 -12.19
N PRO A 536 1.90 25.78 -11.61
CA PRO A 536 2.10 24.47 -12.22
C PRO A 536 0.87 23.56 -12.05
N ASN A 537 0.52 22.81 -13.10
CA ASN A 537 -0.54 21.81 -13.11
C ASN A 537 -1.88 22.34 -12.56
N ASN A 538 -2.38 23.39 -13.18
CA ASN A 538 -3.65 24.03 -12.86
C ASN A 538 -4.85 23.17 -13.31
N GLY A 539 -4.91 21.95 -12.82
CA GLY A 539 -6.00 21.04 -13.11
C GLY A 539 -5.95 20.35 -14.47
N ASN A 540 -4.77 19.81 -14.81
CA ASN A 540 -4.51 19.15 -16.10
C ASN A 540 -4.75 20.06 -17.31
N GLY A 541 -4.27 21.30 -17.26
CA GLY A 541 -4.17 22.11 -18.49
C GLY A 541 -5.05 23.35 -18.58
N VAL A 542 -6.08 23.58 -17.76
CA VAL A 542 -7.21 24.44 -18.23
C VAL A 542 -6.92 25.91 -18.59
N LEU A 543 -5.80 26.52 -18.16
CA LEU A 543 -5.47 27.91 -18.47
C LEU A 543 -4.95 28.03 -19.91
N THR A 544 -5.65 28.80 -20.76
CA THR A 544 -5.35 28.93 -22.20
C THR A 544 -4.61 30.21 -22.59
N SER A 545 -4.65 31.23 -21.72
CA SER A 545 -3.93 32.50 -21.89
C SER A 545 -3.62 33.13 -20.53
N ILE A 546 -2.61 33.99 -20.50
CA ILE A 546 -2.25 34.79 -19.33
C ILE A 546 -1.71 36.14 -19.80
N ASP A 547 -2.10 37.22 -19.11
CA ASP A 547 -1.58 38.56 -19.35
C ASP A 547 -0.75 39.02 -18.15
N VAL A 548 0.57 38.98 -18.30
CA VAL A 548 1.55 39.43 -17.30
C VAL A 548 2.18 40.78 -17.67
N SER A 549 1.61 41.51 -18.63
CA SER A 549 2.23 42.71 -19.24
C SER A 549 2.51 43.85 -18.26
N HIS A 550 1.80 43.91 -17.13
CA HIS A 550 1.95 44.92 -16.08
C HIS A 550 2.81 44.45 -14.89
N ASN A 551 3.18 43.18 -14.82
CA ASN A 551 4.06 42.63 -13.77
C ASN A 551 5.53 42.91 -14.11
N LEU A 552 5.91 44.19 -14.15
CA LEU A 552 7.23 44.65 -14.62
C LEU A 552 8.40 44.19 -13.74
N ALA A 553 8.13 43.83 -12.47
CA ALA A 553 9.11 43.31 -11.53
C ALA A 553 9.33 41.79 -11.63
N LEU A 554 8.59 41.09 -12.51
CA LEU A 554 8.56 39.63 -12.56
C LEU A 554 9.92 39.06 -13.01
N LYS A 555 10.54 38.27 -12.13
CA LYS A 555 11.82 37.58 -12.33
C LYS A 555 11.62 36.10 -12.67
N LYS A 556 10.54 35.50 -12.16
CA LYS A 556 10.23 34.09 -12.39
C LYS A 556 8.76 33.92 -12.77
N LEU A 557 8.55 33.20 -13.87
CA LEU A 557 7.24 32.77 -14.32
C LEU A 557 7.24 31.27 -14.59
N ASP A 558 6.42 30.53 -13.84
CA ASP A 558 6.19 29.11 -14.04
C ASP A 558 4.72 28.84 -14.36
N CYS A 559 4.44 28.45 -15.59
CA CYS A 559 3.12 28.04 -16.09
C CYS A 559 3.14 26.59 -16.58
N THR A 560 3.91 25.73 -15.93
CA THR A 560 4.02 24.30 -16.24
C THR A 560 2.66 23.60 -16.32
N GLN A 561 2.44 22.74 -17.32
CA GLN A 561 1.25 21.89 -17.46
C GLN A 561 -0.07 22.68 -17.47
N ASN A 562 -0.13 23.68 -18.34
CA ASN A 562 -1.34 24.43 -18.71
C ASN A 562 -1.64 24.20 -20.22
N ASP A 563 -2.62 24.89 -20.79
CA ASP A 563 -3.05 24.78 -22.19
C ASP A 563 -2.71 26.05 -22.98
N LEU A 564 -1.68 26.79 -22.55
CA LEU A 564 -1.28 28.05 -23.18
C LEU A 564 -0.95 27.82 -24.66
N SER A 565 -1.64 28.52 -25.55
CA SER A 565 -1.41 28.47 -27.00
C SER A 565 -0.42 29.55 -27.47
N SER A 566 -0.31 30.63 -26.69
CA SER A 566 0.64 31.72 -26.84
C SER A 566 0.88 32.36 -25.48
N ILE A 567 1.98 33.11 -25.37
CA ILE A 567 2.30 33.93 -24.21
C ILE A 567 3.10 35.15 -24.66
N ASP A 568 2.77 36.33 -24.14
CA ASP A 568 3.56 37.55 -24.34
C ASP A 568 4.31 37.89 -23.05
N VAL A 569 5.64 37.87 -23.13
CA VAL A 569 6.55 38.21 -22.02
C VAL A 569 7.41 39.43 -22.36
N SER A 570 7.08 40.19 -23.41
CA SER A 570 7.92 41.25 -23.96
C SER A 570 8.14 42.43 -23.00
N ASN A 571 7.21 42.68 -22.07
CA ASN A 571 7.30 43.72 -21.04
C ASN A 571 7.97 43.24 -19.75
N ASN A 572 8.14 41.94 -19.54
CA ASN A 572 8.72 41.37 -18.32
C ASN A 572 10.26 41.32 -18.42
N LEU A 573 10.88 42.49 -18.53
CA LEU A 573 12.32 42.65 -18.79
C LEU A 573 13.21 42.12 -17.65
N ALA A 574 12.65 41.95 -16.45
CA ALA A 574 13.33 41.41 -15.29
C ALA A 574 13.37 39.86 -15.25
N LEU A 575 12.71 39.16 -16.18
CA LEU A 575 12.65 37.69 -16.19
C LEU A 575 14.05 37.06 -16.28
N THR A 576 14.38 36.28 -15.26
CA THR A 576 15.57 35.41 -15.19
C THR A 576 15.21 33.93 -15.40
N GLU A 577 13.97 33.54 -15.09
CA GLU A 577 13.50 32.16 -15.23
C GLU A 577 12.10 32.12 -15.85
N LEU A 578 11.98 31.39 -16.96
CA LEU A 578 10.73 31.18 -17.69
C LEU A 578 10.51 29.67 -17.90
N ILE A 579 9.48 29.12 -17.24
CA ILE A 579 9.14 27.71 -17.28
C ILE A 579 7.75 27.55 -17.89
N LEU A 580 7.71 26.97 -19.08
CA LEU A 580 6.52 26.79 -19.91
C LEU A 580 6.33 25.32 -20.30
N TYR A 581 6.90 24.40 -19.53
CA TYR A 581 6.84 22.95 -19.80
C TYR A 581 5.39 22.48 -19.97
N GLY A 582 5.10 21.72 -21.02
CA GLY A 582 3.81 21.02 -21.15
C GLY A 582 2.66 21.98 -21.44
N ASN A 583 2.78 22.78 -22.48
CA ASN A 583 1.74 23.70 -22.96
C ASN A 583 1.46 23.44 -24.46
N ASN A 584 0.67 24.28 -25.11
CA ASN A 584 0.29 24.18 -26.52
C ASN A 584 0.98 25.24 -27.41
N LEU A 585 2.12 25.81 -26.98
CA LEU A 585 2.75 26.95 -27.65
C LEU A 585 3.24 26.57 -29.05
N THR A 586 2.84 27.36 -30.05
CA THR A 586 3.30 27.20 -31.45
C THR A 586 4.39 28.22 -31.83
N THR A 587 4.48 29.31 -31.07
CA THR A 587 5.54 30.33 -31.16
C THR A 587 5.87 30.81 -29.74
N LEU A 588 7.09 31.32 -29.57
CA LEU A 588 7.55 31.93 -28.33
C LEU A 588 8.61 32.99 -28.66
N ASP A 589 8.35 34.25 -28.32
CA ASP A 589 9.30 35.35 -28.45
C ASP A 589 9.88 35.68 -27.08
N VAL A 590 11.20 35.49 -26.93
CA VAL A 590 11.97 35.82 -25.72
C VAL A 590 13.03 36.89 -25.98
N SER A 591 12.99 37.56 -27.14
CA SER A 591 14.03 38.48 -27.60
C SER A 591 14.24 39.70 -26.69
N LYS A 592 13.24 40.06 -25.88
CA LYS A 592 13.29 41.17 -24.91
C LYS A 592 13.76 40.76 -23.51
N ASN A 593 13.75 39.47 -23.19
CA ASN A 593 14.08 38.97 -21.85
C ASN A 593 15.59 38.73 -21.73
N LEU A 594 16.38 39.81 -21.78
CA LEU A 594 17.84 39.76 -21.84
C LEU A 594 18.49 39.19 -20.56
N ALA A 595 17.78 39.24 -19.43
CA ALA A 595 18.23 38.70 -18.15
C ALA A 595 17.98 37.18 -18.00
N LEU A 596 17.36 36.52 -18.98
CA LEU A 596 16.94 35.13 -18.90
C LEU A 596 18.14 34.18 -18.76
N THR A 597 18.24 33.50 -17.62
CA THR A 597 19.26 32.48 -17.33
C THR A 597 18.72 31.05 -17.51
N THR A 598 17.42 30.86 -17.32
CA THR A 598 16.75 29.56 -17.43
C THR A 598 15.53 29.68 -18.33
N LEU A 599 15.48 28.87 -19.39
CA LEU A 599 14.32 28.70 -20.24
C LEU A 599 13.96 27.21 -20.35
N ASN A 600 12.75 26.85 -19.92
CA ASN A 600 12.17 25.53 -20.17
C ASN A 600 10.94 25.66 -21.04
N CYS A 601 11.12 25.44 -22.34
CA CYS A 601 10.11 25.47 -23.38
C CYS A 601 9.67 24.06 -23.82
N SER A 602 10.08 23.01 -23.10
CA SER A 602 9.84 21.61 -23.46
C SER A 602 8.35 21.24 -23.49
N MET A 603 8.01 20.14 -24.19
CA MET A 603 6.64 19.63 -24.32
C MET A 603 5.67 20.71 -24.81
N ASN A 604 6.07 21.40 -25.88
CA ASN A 604 5.27 22.36 -26.63
C ASN A 604 5.27 21.99 -28.13
N ARG A 605 4.66 22.83 -28.97
CA ARG A 605 4.52 22.63 -30.42
C ARG A 605 5.37 23.64 -31.21
N LEU A 606 6.57 23.94 -30.73
CA LEU A 606 7.47 24.93 -31.33
C LEU A 606 8.25 24.31 -32.51
N PRO A 607 8.06 24.78 -33.76
CA PRO A 607 8.87 24.33 -34.90
C PRO A 607 10.29 24.92 -34.90
N SER A 608 10.45 26.08 -34.25
CA SER A 608 11.70 26.83 -34.08
C SER A 608 11.63 27.69 -32.83
N ILE A 609 12.78 28.01 -32.26
CA ILE A 609 12.92 28.96 -31.16
C ILE A 609 14.18 29.81 -31.40
N ASP A 610 14.05 31.12 -31.30
CA ASP A 610 15.17 32.06 -31.38
C ASP A 610 15.57 32.47 -29.96
N VAL A 611 16.78 32.09 -29.56
CA VAL A 611 17.39 32.42 -28.26
C VAL A 611 18.65 33.29 -28.42
N SER A 612 18.89 33.86 -29.60
CA SER A 612 20.11 34.60 -29.94
C SER A 612 20.33 35.83 -29.04
N SER A 613 19.26 36.47 -28.58
CA SER A 613 19.30 37.64 -27.70
C SER A 613 19.50 37.28 -26.22
N ASN A 614 19.25 36.02 -25.83
CA ASN A 614 19.30 35.57 -24.43
C ASN A 614 20.71 35.06 -24.07
N ILE A 615 21.70 35.94 -24.17
CA ILE A 615 23.12 35.62 -23.97
C ILE A 615 23.46 35.15 -22.54
N ALA A 616 22.58 35.43 -21.58
CA ALA A 616 22.71 35.04 -20.18
C ALA A 616 22.23 33.60 -19.90
N LEU A 617 21.65 32.89 -20.87
CA LEU A 617 21.15 31.53 -20.69
C LEU A 617 22.26 30.58 -20.23
N THR A 618 22.04 29.96 -19.06
CA THR A 618 22.85 28.87 -18.52
C THR A 618 22.12 27.53 -18.65
N LYS A 619 20.78 27.53 -18.70
CA LYS A 619 19.96 26.33 -18.86
C LYS A 619 18.89 26.52 -19.93
N LEU A 620 18.88 25.62 -20.91
CA LEU A 620 17.87 25.58 -21.96
C LEU A 620 17.30 24.17 -22.11
N SER A 621 15.99 24.05 -21.96
CA SER A 621 15.23 22.83 -22.22
C SER A 621 14.16 23.13 -23.27
N CYS A 622 14.25 22.49 -24.42
CA CYS A 622 13.26 22.55 -25.49
C CYS A 622 13.04 21.15 -26.08
N ALA A 623 12.91 20.18 -25.17
CA ALA A 623 12.58 18.80 -25.51
C ALA A 623 11.17 18.72 -26.11
N GLY A 624 10.97 17.88 -27.11
CA GLY A 624 9.65 17.65 -27.69
C GLY A 624 8.76 16.79 -26.80
N SER A 625 7.56 16.47 -27.27
CA SER A 625 6.65 15.51 -26.63
C SER A 625 6.57 14.22 -27.43
N ASN A 626 6.65 13.08 -26.74
CA ASN A 626 6.68 11.76 -27.38
C ASN A 626 5.75 10.74 -26.73
N THR A 627 4.48 11.11 -26.55
CA THR A 627 3.42 10.13 -26.29
C THR A 627 2.79 9.74 -27.62
N GLU A 628 3.26 8.64 -28.21
CA GLU A 628 2.61 7.93 -29.32
C GLU A 628 1.31 7.22 -28.87
N ASP A 629 0.51 7.84 -28.00
CA ASP A 629 -0.79 7.27 -27.62
C ASP A 629 -1.90 7.80 -28.54
N VAL A 630 -2.82 6.90 -28.85
CA VAL A 630 -3.59 6.88 -30.07
C VAL A 630 -4.70 7.95 -30.02
N GLY A 631 -4.51 9.05 -30.73
CA GLY A 631 -5.53 10.08 -30.95
C GLY A 631 -5.16 11.44 -30.35
N ASN A 632 -4.76 12.38 -31.23
CA ASN A 632 -4.51 13.80 -30.94
C ASN A 632 -3.44 14.12 -29.89
N VAL A 633 -2.16 13.79 -30.13
CA VAL A 633 -1.11 14.19 -29.17
C VAL A 633 0.16 14.71 -29.82
N GLN A 634 0.68 15.78 -29.21
CA GLN A 634 1.77 16.63 -29.66
C GLN A 634 3.04 15.83 -30.02
N GLN A 635 3.57 16.05 -31.23
CA GLN A 635 4.92 15.60 -31.62
C GLN A 635 5.90 16.75 -31.40
N GLY A 636 7.12 16.47 -30.92
CA GLY A 636 8.20 17.46 -30.99
C GLY A 636 8.42 17.94 -32.43
N LEU A 637 8.54 19.25 -32.62
CA LEU A 637 8.58 19.88 -33.94
C LEU A 637 9.92 20.52 -34.28
N LEU A 638 10.83 20.67 -33.32
CA LEU A 638 12.10 21.37 -33.53
C LEU A 638 12.99 20.56 -34.48
N THR A 639 13.45 21.21 -35.56
CA THR A 639 14.35 20.59 -36.55
C THR A 639 15.81 20.99 -36.37
N SER A 640 16.04 22.20 -35.85
CA SER A 640 17.35 22.78 -35.56
C SER A 640 17.20 23.91 -34.55
N ILE A 641 18.31 24.32 -33.94
CA ILE A 641 18.39 25.47 -33.03
C ILE A 641 19.75 26.13 -33.18
N ASP A 642 19.77 27.47 -33.27
CA ASP A 642 21.01 28.25 -33.26
C ASP A 642 21.35 28.63 -31.81
N LEU A 643 22.49 28.15 -31.33
CA LEU A 643 23.01 28.38 -29.98
C LEU A 643 24.31 29.19 -29.96
N SER A 644 24.71 29.76 -31.11
CA SER A 644 26.01 30.41 -31.31
C SER A 644 26.24 31.63 -30.40
N HIS A 645 25.18 32.22 -29.86
CA HIS A 645 25.23 33.40 -28.99
C HIS A 645 25.07 33.06 -27.49
N ASN A 646 24.66 31.83 -27.13
CA ASN A 646 24.41 31.42 -25.74
C ASN A 646 25.68 30.86 -25.09
N LEU A 647 26.71 31.69 -24.98
CA LEU A 647 28.06 31.27 -24.54
C LEU A 647 28.13 30.83 -23.07
N ALA A 648 27.13 31.20 -22.27
CA ALA A 648 27.02 30.83 -20.86
C ALA A 648 26.36 29.46 -20.62
N LEU A 649 25.91 28.76 -21.66
CA LEU A 649 25.10 27.55 -21.54
C LEU A 649 25.86 26.40 -20.88
N GLU A 650 25.30 25.86 -19.80
CA GLU A 650 25.85 24.76 -18.99
C GLU A 650 24.99 23.49 -19.12
N TYR A 651 23.70 23.63 -19.43
CA TYR A 651 22.73 22.55 -19.61
C TYR A 651 21.91 22.77 -20.88
N LEU A 652 21.81 21.73 -21.71
CA LEU A 652 20.97 21.71 -22.90
C LEU A 652 20.17 20.41 -22.99
N ASP A 653 18.86 20.53 -23.17
CA ASP A 653 17.97 19.43 -23.54
C ASP A 653 17.16 19.77 -24.79
N VAL A 654 17.41 19.05 -25.87
CA VAL A 654 16.67 19.12 -27.15
C VAL A 654 16.14 17.73 -27.56
N SER A 655 15.96 16.85 -26.58
CA SER A 655 15.49 15.49 -26.79
C SER A 655 14.07 15.43 -27.36
N THR A 656 13.62 14.22 -27.74
CA THR A 656 12.23 13.90 -28.08
C THR A 656 11.60 14.77 -29.19
N ASN A 657 12.43 15.39 -30.02
CA ASN A 657 11.99 16.17 -31.17
C ASN A 657 11.85 15.33 -32.44
N ASN A 658 12.39 14.10 -32.47
CA ASN A 658 12.25 13.12 -33.55
C ASN A 658 12.68 13.61 -34.97
N LYS A 659 13.26 14.81 -35.08
CA LYS A 659 13.58 15.49 -36.35
C LYS A 659 14.98 16.08 -36.41
N ILE A 660 15.64 16.28 -35.28
CA ILE A 660 16.98 16.87 -35.26
C ILE A 660 17.98 15.84 -35.81
N VAL A 661 18.63 16.18 -36.93
CA VAL A 661 19.64 15.32 -37.59
C VAL A 661 21.08 15.73 -37.27
N GLY A 662 21.27 16.96 -36.79
CA GLY A 662 22.57 17.54 -36.43
C GLY A 662 22.39 18.74 -35.50
N LEU A 663 23.42 19.05 -34.73
CA LEU A 663 23.43 20.12 -33.73
C LEU A 663 24.81 20.76 -33.71
N ASP A 664 24.89 22.09 -33.81
CA ASP A 664 26.13 22.83 -33.59
C ASP A 664 26.12 23.48 -32.21
N ILE A 665 27.00 22.98 -31.33
CA ILE A 665 27.24 23.51 -29.98
C ILE A 665 28.71 23.91 -29.78
N SER A 666 29.44 24.15 -30.88
CA SER A 666 30.88 24.46 -30.85
C SER A 666 31.21 25.74 -30.06
N LYS A 667 30.25 26.64 -29.89
CA LYS A 667 30.40 27.87 -29.10
C LYS A 667 30.02 27.70 -27.62
N ASN A 668 29.26 26.66 -27.27
CA ASN A 668 28.72 26.44 -25.92
C ASN A 668 29.69 25.61 -25.05
N THR A 669 30.94 26.06 -24.97
CA THR A 669 32.07 25.32 -24.35
C THR A 669 31.92 25.07 -22.85
N LYS A 670 30.96 25.73 -22.19
CA LYS A 670 30.61 25.55 -20.77
C LYS A 670 29.62 24.40 -20.51
N LEU A 671 29.10 23.74 -21.55
CA LEU A 671 28.16 22.64 -21.40
C LEU A 671 28.76 21.52 -20.53
N THR A 672 28.03 21.18 -19.46
CA THR A 672 28.32 20.05 -18.56
C THR A 672 27.29 18.94 -18.71
N SER A 673 26.09 19.24 -19.21
CA SER A 673 25.02 18.28 -19.44
C SER A 673 24.35 18.51 -20.78
N LEU A 674 24.26 17.45 -21.57
CA LEU A 674 23.64 17.46 -22.89
C LEU A 674 22.69 16.27 -23.05
N ASN A 675 21.44 16.56 -23.42
CA ASN A 675 20.46 15.56 -23.82
C ASN A 675 19.96 15.83 -25.24
N VAL A 676 20.27 14.89 -26.15
CA VAL A 676 19.88 14.89 -27.56
C VAL A 676 19.12 13.60 -27.92
N SER A 677 18.59 12.89 -26.93
CA SER A 677 17.92 11.61 -27.13
C SER A 677 16.65 11.71 -27.99
N ASN A 678 16.23 10.59 -28.58
CA ASN A 678 15.00 10.47 -29.37
C ASN A 678 14.90 11.53 -30.49
N ASN A 679 15.93 11.51 -31.34
CA ASN A 679 16.09 12.36 -32.51
C ASN A 679 16.52 11.48 -33.71
N LYS A 680 17.09 12.07 -34.76
CA LYS A 680 17.54 11.37 -35.98
C LYS A 680 19.02 11.59 -36.23
N MET A 681 19.81 11.77 -35.17
CA MET A 681 21.24 12.02 -35.29
C MET A 681 21.98 10.75 -35.74
N THR A 682 22.81 10.89 -36.76
CA THR A 682 23.73 9.83 -37.24
C THR A 682 25.13 9.93 -36.63
N ASN A 683 25.46 11.10 -36.09
CA ASN A 683 26.73 11.40 -35.44
C ASN A 683 26.50 12.29 -34.21
N VAL A 684 27.14 11.94 -33.09
CA VAL A 684 27.18 12.73 -31.86
C VAL A 684 28.65 12.88 -31.48
N SER A 685 29.23 14.01 -31.88
CA SER A 685 30.64 14.33 -31.64
C SER A 685 30.79 15.84 -31.54
N PHE A 686 31.26 16.32 -30.38
CA PHE A 686 31.34 17.73 -30.05
C PHE A 686 32.71 18.08 -29.42
N PRO A 687 33.77 18.19 -30.23
CA PRO A 687 35.15 18.29 -29.73
C PRO A 687 35.45 19.50 -28.83
N GLU A 688 34.67 20.57 -28.94
CA GLU A 688 34.84 21.81 -28.15
C GLU A 688 34.16 21.73 -26.77
N ASN A 689 33.27 20.76 -26.53
CA ASN A 689 32.48 20.63 -25.29
C ASN A 689 33.13 19.65 -24.30
N LYS A 690 34.39 19.90 -23.97
CA LYS A 690 35.23 18.99 -23.15
C LYS A 690 34.79 18.88 -21.67
N LEU A 691 33.96 19.80 -21.20
CA LEU A 691 33.45 19.84 -19.83
C LEU A 691 32.20 18.97 -19.62
N LEU A 692 31.75 18.24 -20.65
CA LEU A 692 30.59 17.35 -20.53
C LEU A 692 30.82 16.26 -19.48
N LYS A 693 29.95 16.26 -18.49
CA LYS A 693 29.82 15.24 -17.44
C LYS A 693 28.65 14.31 -17.69
N THR A 694 27.62 14.78 -18.38
CA THR A 694 26.43 13.99 -18.74
C THR A 694 26.17 14.09 -20.23
N LEU A 695 26.13 12.93 -20.89
CA LEU A 695 25.75 12.79 -22.29
C LEU A 695 24.61 11.78 -22.43
N VAL A 696 23.46 12.26 -22.88
CA VAL A 696 22.28 11.44 -23.17
C VAL A 696 21.97 11.55 -24.66
N CYS A 697 22.16 10.46 -25.39
CA CYS A 697 21.96 10.38 -26.85
C CYS A 697 21.23 9.07 -27.25
N GLU A 698 20.42 8.53 -26.36
CA GLU A 698 19.59 7.34 -26.62
C GLU A 698 18.60 7.55 -27.78
N MET A 699 18.11 6.46 -28.38
CA MET A 699 17.06 6.51 -29.41
C MET A 699 17.41 7.42 -30.60
N ASN A 700 18.66 7.33 -31.07
CA ASN A 700 19.13 7.96 -32.30
C ASN A 700 19.46 6.87 -33.35
N ILE A 701 20.24 7.19 -34.37
CA ILE A 701 20.67 6.23 -35.41
C ILE A 701 22.20 6.15 -35.47
N LEU A 702 22.86 6.14 -34.31
CA LEU A 702 24.32 6.13 -34.18
C LEU A 702 24.89 4.74 -34.45
N LYS A 703 25.90 4.67 -35.32
CA LYS A 703 26.71 3.45 -35.55
C LYS A 703 28.02 3.44 -34.77
N THR A 704 28.54 4.63 -34.48
CA THR A 704 29.78 4.84 -33.74
C THR A 704 29.56 5.98 -32.76
N LEU A 705 30.26 5.94 -31.64
CA LEU A 705 30.27 7.01 -30.64
C LEU A 705 31.67 7.16 -30.06
N ASP A 706 32.34 8.27 -30.39
CA ASP A 706 33.62 8.62 -29.80
C ASP A 706 33.39 9.51 -28.56
N ILE A 707 33.61 8.92 -27.39
CA ILE A 707 33.52 9.62 -26.10
C ILE A 707 34.90 10.02 -25.56
N SER A 708 36.00 9.71 -26.25
CA SER A 708 37.36 10.02 -25.77
C SER A 708 37.63 11.52 -25.64
N ILE A 709 36.83 12.33 -26.33
CA ILE A 709 36.82 13.79 -26.29
C ILE A 709 36.19 14.38 -25.00
N TYR A 710 35.52 13.56 -24.17
CA TYR A 710 34.86 13.97 -22.92
C TYR A 710 35.55 13.32 -21.70
N PRO A 711 36.69 13.84 -21.22
CA PRO A 711 37.48 13.20 -20.16
C PRO A 711 36.78 13.15 -18.79
N ASP A 712 35.86 14.08 -18.53
CA ASP A 712 35.17 14.23 -17.24
C ASP A 712 33.78 13.56 -17.21
N LEU A 713 33.48 12.66 -18.16
CA LEU A 713 32.17 12.04 -18.28
C LEU A 713 31.84 11.16 -17.06
N GLU A 714 30.71 11.46 -16.41
CA GLU A 714 30.17 10.74 -15.26
C GLU A 714 28.93 9.90 -15.62
N ILE A 715 28.12 10.37 -16.59
CA ILE A 715 26.89 9.70 -17.04
C ILE A 715 26.90 9.60 -18.57
N LEU A 716 26.77 8.37 -19.06
CA LEU A 716 26.58 8.07 -20.48
C LEU A 716 25.33 7.23 -20.70
N ASN A 717 24.42 7.75 -21.51
CA ASN A 717 23.19 7.10 -21.92
C ASN A 717 23.11 7.10 -23.44
N ALA A 718 23.38 5.97 -24.09
CA ALA A 718 23.39 5.81 -25.55
C ALA A 718 22.67 4.53 -26.02
N GLY A 719 21.66 4.08 -25.27
CA GLY A 719 20.79 2.97 -25.65
C GLY A 719 19.97 3.20 -26.91
N TYR A 720 19.37 2.14 -27.45
CA TYR A 720 18.50 2.17 -28.63
C TYR A 720 19.17 2.86 -29.84
N ASN A 721 20.39 2.43 -30.14
CA ASN A 721 21.18 2.88 -31.29
C ASN A 721 21.61 1.65 -32.10
N SER A 722 22.69 1.75 -32.89
CA SER A 722 23.30 0.64 -33.63
C SER A 722 24.81 0.56 -33.38
N LEU A 723 25.23 0.85 -32.15
CA LEU A 723 26.64 0.90 -31.75
C LEU A 723 27.22 -0.52 -31.71
N THR A 724 28.35 -0.73 -32.39
CA THR A 724 29.08 -2.02 -32.38
C THR A 724 30.23 -2.04 -31.37
N THR A 725 30.77 -0.86 -31.03
CA THR A 725 31.82 -0.69 -30.02
C THR A 725 31.67 0.67 -29.34
N VAL A 726 32.06 0.74 -28.06
CA VAL A 726 32.23 1.99 -27.29
C VAL A 726 33.42 1.79 -26.36
N ASP A 727 34.44 2.65 -26.45
CA ASP A 727 35.60 2.59 -25.56
C ASP A 727 35.38 3.46 -24.32
N ILE A 728 35.14 2.82 -23.18
CA ILE A 728 34.95 3.46 -21.87
C ILE A 728 36.21 3.42 -20.99
N THR A 729 37.32 2.84 -21.48
CA THR A 729 38.51 2.54 -20.66
C THR A 729 39.26 3.79 -20.19
N LYS A 730 38.98 4.94 -20.81
CA LYS A 730 39.57 6.25 -20.49
C LYS A 730 38.69 7.12 -19.60
N HIS A 731 37.59 6.59 -19.06
CA HIS A 731 36.59 7.34 -18.29
C HIS A 731 36.49 6.86 -16.84
N PRO A 732 37.50 7.10 -15.98
CA PRO A 732 37.53 6.60 -14.62
C PRO A 732 36.46 7.21 -13.70
N ASN A 733 35.91 8.37 -14.08
CA ASN A 733 34.85 9.08 -13.35
C ASN A 733 33.43 8.59 -13.67
N LEU A 734 33.29 7.64 -14.60
CA LEU A 734 31.98 7.13 -15.03
C LEU A 734 31.26 6.43 -13.89
N LYS A 735 30.06 6.91 -13.55
CA LYS A 735 29.18 6.40 -12.49
C LYS A 735 27.98 5.66 -13.06
N ARG A 736 27.42 6.14 -14.18
CA ARG A 736 26.26 5.52 -14.85
C ARG A 736 26.55 5.28 -16.31
N LEU A 737 26.31 4.04 -16.74
CA LEU A 737 26.39 3.63 -18.14
C LEU A 737 25.11 2.94 -18.57
N SER A 738 24.47 3.45 -19.63
CA SER A 738 23.32 2.83 -20.25
C SER A 738 23.51 2.70 -21.76
N LEU A 739 23.64 1.47 -22.25
CA LEU A 739 23.81 1.11 -23.65
C LEU A 739 22.84 -0.01 -24.11
N PRO A 740 21.58 -0.12 -23.62
CA PRO A 740 20.70 -1.20 -24.03
C PRO A 740 20.35 -1.11 -25.52
N SER A 741 19.94 -2.22 -26.14
CA SER A 741 19.48 -2.27 -27.53
C SER A 741 20.50 -1.66 -28.50
N ASN A 742 21.68 -2.26 -28.54
CA ASN A 742 22.78 -1.95 -29.44
C ASN A 742 23.36 -3.27 -30.01
N GLU A 743 24.51 -3.19 -30.68
CA GLU A 743 25.15 -4.32 -31.37
C GLU A 743 26.53 -4.66 -30.74
N LEU A 744 26.71 -4.36 -29.45
CA LEU A 744 28.00 -4.49 -28.75
C LEU A 744 28.37 -5.96 -28.51
N THR A 745 29.61 -6.33 -28.82
CA THR A 745 30.14 -7.69 -28.62
C THR A 745 31.12 -7.81 -27.45
N ASN A 746 31.74 -6.71 -27.03
CA ASN A 746 32.62 -6.67 -25.86
C ASN A 746 32.63 -5.26 -25.23
N LEU A 747 32.92 -5.19 -23.93
CA LEU A 747 33.15 -3.95 -23.17
C LEU A 747 34.17 -4.20 -22.06
N ASP A 748 35.13 -3.29 -21.89
CA ASP A 748 36.15 -3.36 -20.85
C ASP A 748 35.85 -2.35 -19.74
N PHE A 749 35.61 -2.86 -18.52
CA PHE A 749 35.26 -2.09 -17.32
C PHE A 749 36.43 -1.87 -16.36
N SER A 750 37.64 -2.31 -16.72
CA SER A 750 38.80 -2.42 -15.83
C SER A 750 39.24 -1.11 -15.17
N ASN A 751 38.96 0.03 -15.80
CA ASN A 751 39.33 1.37 -15.32
C ASN A 751 38.15 2.18 -14.74
N ASN A 752 36.95 1.63 -14.66
CA ASN A 752 35.73 2.36 -14.29
C ASN A 752 35.28 2.09 -12.84
N ALA A 753 36.19 2.24 -11.87
CA ALA A 753 35.96 1.87 -10.47
C ALA A 753 34.83 2.66 -9.77
N GLN A 754 34.38 3.77 -10.35
CA GLN A 754 33.28 4.59 -9.84
C GLN A 754 31.89 4.17 -10.33
N LEU A 755 31.78 3.13 -11.18
CA LEU A 755 30.49 2.68 -11.71
C LEU A 755 29.55 2.18 -10.61
N GLU A 756 28.34 2.70 -10.65
CA GLU A 756 27.23 2.44 -9.74
C GLU A 756 26.05 1.75 -10.45
N LEU A 757 25.77 2.17 -11.70
CA LEU A 757 24.63 1.73 -12.51
C LEU A 757 25.08 1.31 -13.92
N VAL A 758 24.72 0.10 -14.34
CA VAL A 758 25.05 -0.42 -15.69
C VAL A 758 23.85 -1.09 -16.33
N TYR A 759 23.42 -0.58 -17.50
CA TYR A 759 22.34 -1.15 -18.32
C TYR A 759 22.86 -1.52 -19.72
N LEU A 760 22.85 -2.80 -20.06
CA LEU A 760 23.44 -3.38 -21.26
C LEU A 760 22.51 -4.37 -21.98
N SER A 761 21.21 -4.37 -21.65
CA SER A 761 20.25 -5.33 -22.19
C SER A 761 20.19 -5.32 -23.72
N TYR A 762 19.83 -6.43 -24.36
CA TYR A 762 19.67 -6.50 -25.82
C TYR A 762 20.94 -6.08 -26.59
N ASN A 763 22.05 -6.75 -26.29
CA ASN A 763 23.32 -6.62 -27.02
C ASN A 763 23.82 -8.00 -27.45
N LYS A 764 25.08 -8.10 -27.89
CA LYS A 764 25.73 -9.34 -28.34
C LYS A 764 26.93 -9.71 -27.47
N LEU A 765 26.97 -9.25 -26.21
CA LEU A 765 28.09 -9.45 -25.29
C LEU A 765 28.24 -10.93 -24.92
N THR A 766 29.47 -11.44 -24.90
CA THR A 766 29.77 -12.85 -24.58
C THR A 766 30.39 -13.04 -23.19
N THR A 767 31.04 -12.02 -22.65
CA THR A 767 31.60 -12.01 -21.30
C THR A 767 31.49 -10.62 -20.70
N LEU A 768 31.33 -10.55 -19.37
CA LEU A 768 31.39 -9.30 -18.63
C LEU A 768 32.23 -9.51 -17.36
N ASP A 769 33.17 -8.61 -17.13
CA ASP A 769 34.01 -8.59 -15.93
C ASP A 769 33.85 -7.29 -15.16
N PHE A 770 33.19 -7.37 -14.00
CA PHE A 770 32.97 -6.27 -13.08
C PHE A 770 33.85 -6.33 -11.83
N SER A 771 34.90 -7.17 -11.82
CA SER A 771 35.78 -7.38 -10.66
C SER A 771 36.50 -6.13 -10.16
N LYS A 772 36.56 -5.07 -10.98
CA LYS A 772 37.16 -3.77 -10.64
C LYS A 772 36.14 -2.68 -10.31
N ASN A 773 34.86 -3.02 -10.18
CA ASN A 773 33.76 -2.05 -10.03
C ASN A 773 32.99 -2.27 -8.70
N PRO A 774 33.60 -1.99 -7.53
CA PRO A 774 33.04 -2.33 -6.21
C PRO A 774 31.80 -1.52 -5.81
N LYS A 775 31.43 -0.47 -6.55
CA LYS A 775 30.32 0.44 -6.22
C LYS A 775 29.00 0.09 -6.91
N LEU A 776 28.98 -0.97 -7.74
CA LEU A 776 27.79 -1.36 -8.48
C LEU A 776 26.64 -1.75 -7.54
N PHE A 777 25.52 -1.05 -7.66
CA PHE A 777 24.28 -1.34 -6.94
C PHE A 777 23.10 -1.61 -7.87
N GLN A 778 23.27 -1.43 -9.18
CA GLN A 778 22.32 -1.91 -10.17
C GLN A 778 23.01 -2.35 -11.47
N ILE A 779 22.65 -3.54 -11.92
CA ILE A 779 23.19 -4.17 -13.13
C ILE A 779 22.04 -4.85 -13.87
N ILE A 780 21.85 -4.45 -15.12
CA ILE A 780 20.89 -5.04 -16.03
C ILE A 780 21.66 -5.40 -17.31
N CYS A 781 21.90 -6.69 -17.54
CA CYS A 781 22.62 -7.21 -18.71
C CYS A 781 21.91 -8.43 -19.32
N ASP A 782 20.58 -8.45 -19.26
CA ASP A 782 19.74 -9.48 -19.84
C ASP A 782 19.72 -9.44 -21.38
N HIS A 783 19.23 -10.49 -22.03
CA HIS A 783 19.15 -10.58 -23.50
C HIS A 783 20.49 -10.32 -24.19
N ASN A 784 21.53 -11.03 -23.74
CA ASN A 784 22.86 -11.03 -24.35
C ASN A 784 23.27 -12.49 -24.66
N ASN A 785 24.54 -12.69 -25.05
CA ASN A 785 25.12 -14.01 -25.31
C ASN A 785 26.14 -14.39 -24.23
N LEU A 786 25.94 -13.92 -22.99
CA LEU A 786 26.93 -14.11 -21.92
C LEU A 786 27.16 -15.60 -21.66
N MET A 787 28.41 -15.99 -21.57
CA MET A 787 28.81 -17.33 -21.12
C MET A 787 29.33 -17.31 -19.68
N LYS A 788 29.94 -16.19 -19.31
CA LYS A 788 30.48 -15.90 -17.99
C LYS A 788 30.19 -14.46 -17.59
N LEU A 789 29.96 -14.28 -16.30
CA LEU A 789 29.79 -12.99 -15.66
C LEU A 789 30.61 -12.96 -14.37
N ASN A 790 31.54 -12.03 -14.24
CA ASN A 790 32.33 -11.86 -13.02
C ASN A 790 31.82 -10.66 -12.22
N LEU A 791 31.19 -10.93 -11.08
CA LEU A 791 30.72 -9.94 -10.11
C LEU A 791 31.57 -9.92 -8.83
N LYS A 792 32.67 -10.68 -8.74
CA LYS A 792 33.51 -10.76 -7.53
C LYS A 792 34.35 -9.50 -7.38
N ASN A 793 33.75 -8.46 -6.83
CA ASN A 793 34.28 -7.11 -6.77
C ASN A 793 34.45 -6.59 -5.33
N GLY A 794 34.17 -7.40 -4.31
CA GLY A 794 34.15 -7.02 -2.89
C GLY A 794 32.96 -6.15 -2.48
N GLY A 795 32.06 -5.83 -3.41
CA GLY A 795 30.94 -4.89 -3.26
C GLY A 795 29.57 -5.54 -3.38
N ASN A 796 29.47 -6.88 -3.44
CA ASN A 796 28.20 -7.59 -3.67
C ASN A 796 27.08 -7.19 -2.71
N LYS A 797 27.36 -6.88 -1.44
CA LYS A 797 26.32 -6.45 -0.48
C LYS A 797 25.68 -5.10 -0.80
N VAL A 798 26.29 -4.30 -1.67
CA VAL A 798 25.72 -3.02 -2.16
C VAL A 798 24.55 -3.30 -3.13
N LEU A 799 24.57 -4.43 -3.84
CA LEU A 799 23.47 -4.95 -4.67
C LEU A 799 22.41 -5.60 -3.77
N ASP A 800 21.77 -4.80 -2.93
CA ASP A 800 21.01 -5.24 -1.74
C ASP A 800 19.61 -5.84 -2.00
N GLY A 801 19.29 -6.15 -3.26
CA GLY A 801 18.03 -6.76 -3.67
C GLY A 801 16.85 -5.78 -3.83
N LYS A 802 17.01 -4.49 -3.47
CA LYS A 802 15.91 -3.50 -3.57
C LYS A 802 15.76 -2.88 -4.96
N THR A 803 16.83 -2.89 -5.75
CA THR A 803 16.85 -2.41 -7.12
C THR A 803 16.58 -3.56 -8.09
N TYR A 804 15.94 -3.26 -9.22
CA TYR A 804 15.72 -4.26 -10.25
C TYR A 804 17.05 -4.58 -10.96
N ASN A 805 17.47 -5.84 -10.87
CA ASN A 805 18.67 -6.38 -11.51
C ASN A 805 18.28 -7.59 -12.36
N SER A 806 18.98 -7.78 -13.47
CA SER A 806 18.69 -8.91 -14.37
C SER A 806 19.92 -9.31 -15.18
N PHE A 807 20.26 -10.59 -15.08
CA PHE A 807 21.26 -11.31 -15.88
C PHE A 807 20.60 -12.42 -16.72
N LYS A 808 19.26 -12.41 -16.80
CA LYS A 808 18.41 -13.41 -17.47
C LYS A 808 18.52 -13.33 -19.00
N SER A 809 17.91 -14.29 -19.70
CA SER A 809 17.93 -14.34 -21.16
C SER A 809 19.36 -14.32 -21.72
N ASN A 810 20.29 -15.00 -21.04
CA ASN A 810 21.64 -15.31 -21.49
C ASN A 810 21.79 -16.84 -21.58
N PRO A 811 21.35 -17.47 -22.69
CA PRO A 811 21.19 -18.93 -22.75
C PRO A 811 22.49 -19.74 -22.66
N SER A 812 23.65 -19.09 -22.71
CA SER A 812 24.97 -19.73 -22.56
C SER A 812 25.61 -19.46 -21.20
N LEU A 813 24.98 -18.66 -20.33
CA LEU A 813 25.55 -18.24 -19.05
C LEU A 813 25.47 -19.41 -18.08
N SER A 814 26.60 -20.05 -17.84
CA SER A 814 26.69 -21.21 -16.94
C SER A 814 27.24 -20.85 -15.57
N CYS A 815 28.09 -19.82 -15.51
CA CYS A 815 28.82 -19.47 -14.30
C CYS A 815 28.88 -17.96 -14.07
N ILE A 816 28.48 -17.56 -12.86
CA ILE A 816 28.54 -16.19 -12.36
C ILE A 816 29.46 -16.19 -11.14
N THR A 817 30.60 -15.50 -11.24
CA THR A 817 31.54 -15.40 -10.11
C THR A 817 31.07 -14.32 -9.14
N VAL A 818 30.97 -14.61 -7.85
CA VAL A 818 30.49 -13.70 -6.80
C VAL A 818 31.41 -13.72 -5.58
N ASP A 819 31.30 -12.72 -4.71
CA ASP A 819 32.03 -12.63 -3.44
C ASP A 819 31.50 -13.64 -2.41
N ASP A 820 30.18 -13.82 -2.36
CA ASP A 820 29.46 -14.65 -1.40
C ASP A 820 28.31 -15.41 -2.10
N VAL A 821 28.48 -16.72 -2.24
CA VAL A 821 27.53 -17.60 -2.93
C VAL A 821 26.24 -17.81 -2.15
N GLU A 822 26.30 -17.84 -0.82
CA GLU A 822 25.11 -18.01 0.02
C GLU A 822 24.24 -16.76 -0.05
N TYR A 823 24.85 -15.59 0.05
CA TYR A 823 24.18 -14.31 -0.13
C TYR A 823 23.55 -14.21 -1.53
N ALA A 824 24.31 -14.49 -2.59
CA ALA A 824 23.81 -14.43 -3.96
C ALA A 824 22.62 -15.38 -4.22
N ASN A 825 22.67 -16.62 -3.72
CA ASN A 825 21.55 -17.54 -3.86
C ASN A 825 20.32 -17.12 -3.06
N THR A 826 20.50 -16.40 -1.95
CA THR A 826 19.39 -15.94 -1.11
C THR A 826 18.75 -14.67 -1.66
N VAL A 827 19.55 -13.69 -2.04
CA VAL A 827 19.10 -12.34 -2.41
C VAL A 827 18.88 -12.20 -3.91
N TRP A 828 19.66 -12.91 -4.74
CA TRP A 828 19.68 -12.77 -6.20
C TRP A 828 19.17 -14.02 -6.93
N ALA A 829 18.42 -14.89 -6.25
CA ALA A 829 17.91 -16.13 -6.81
C ALA A 829 17.26 -15.93 -8.20
N ASP A 830 16.49 -14.85 -8.32
CA ASP A 830 15.69 -14.51 -9.51
C ASP A 830 16.43 -13.64 -10.53
N TYR A 831 17.72 -13.35 -10.36
CA TYR A 831 18.45 -12.47 -11.29
C TYR A 831 19.09 -13.21 -12.46
N LYS A 832 19.20 -14.55 -12.43
CA LYS A 832 19.89 -15.34 -13.47
C LYS A 832 18.97 -16.36 -14.16
N ASP A 833 19.40 -16.88 -15.30
CA ASP A 833 18.77 -18.04 -15.93
C ASP A 833 18.96 -19.32 -15.10
N ALA A 834 18.07 -20.30 -15.30
CA ALA A 834 18.08 -21.55 -14.54
C ALA A 834 19.41 -22.35 -14.69
N ILE A 835 20.05 -22.26 -15.86
CA ILE A 835 21.31 -22.97 -16.16
C ILE A 835 22.55 -22.32 -15.50
N ALA A 836 22.45 -21.06 -15.09
CA ALA A 836 23.56 -20.31 -14.50
C ALA A 836 23.71 -20.68 -13.02
N SER A 837 24.93 -20.69 -12.51
CA SER A 837 25.24 -20.92 -11.10
C SER A 837 26.12 -19.82 -10.52
N TYR A 838 25.85 -19.41 -9.27
CA TYR A 838 26.72 -18.51 -8.52
C TYR A 838 27.86 -19.31 -7.91
N ASN A 839 29.11 -18.88 -8.12
CA ASN A 839 30.31 -19.56 -7.63
C ASN A 839 31.34 -18.54 -7.14
N THR A 840 32.24 -18.94 -6.23
CA THR A 840 33.37 -18.08 -5.82
C THR A 840 34.53 -18.11 -6.82
N GLU A 841 34.55 -19.12 -7.69
CA GLU A 841 35.49 -19.34 -8.79
C GLU A 841 34.77 -20.05 -9.95
N CYS A 842 34.98 -19.58 -11.18
CA CYS A 842 34.43 -20.19 -12.40
C CYS A 842 35.55 -20.81 -13.25
N GLY A 843 35.81 -22.10 -13.06
CA GLY A 843 36.73 -22.84 -13.93
C GLY A 843 36.17 -22.95 -15.35
N PHE A 844 36.92 -22.54 -16.37
CA PHE A 844 36.56 -22.81 -17.76
C PHE A 844 36.88 -24.27 -18.08
N SER A 845 35.87 -25.04 -18.44
CA SER A 845 36.09 -26.35 -19.06
C SER A 845 35.14 -26.51 -20.23
N LEU A 846 35.65 -27.10 -21.31
CA LEU A 846 34.84 -27.55 -22.43
C LEU A 846 34.73 -29.08 -22.35
N PRO A 847 33.58 -29.66 -22.72
CA PRO A 847 33.45 -31.10 -22.83
C PRO A 847 34.55 -31.69 -23.72
N THR A 848 35.04 -32.89 -23.40
CA THR A 848 36.05 -33.57 -24.22
C THR A 848 35.60 -33.82 -25.66
N THR A 849 34.29 -33.77 -25.90
CA THR A 849 33.63 -33.91 -27.21
C THR A 849 33.37 -32.58 -27.92
N ASN A 850 33.83 -31.44 -27.39
CA ASN A 850 33.51 -30.13 -27.94
C ASN A 850 34.01 -29.92 -29.37
N PHE A 851 35.15 -30.52 -29.74
CA PHE A 851 35.73 -30.40 -31.07
C PHE A 851 35.60 -31.71 -31.84
N ALA A 852 34.97 -31.64 -33.00
CA ALA A 852 35.00 -32.68 -34.02
C ALA A 852 36.08 -32.31 -35.06
N ILE A 853 37.10 -33.15 -35.21
CA ILE A 853 38.19 -32.95 -36.18
C ILE A 853 38.04 -34.02 -37.27
N GLU A 854 37.70 -33.57 -38.48
CA GLU A 854 37.63 -34.38 -39.67
C GLU A 854 38.88 -34.12 -40.54
N VAL A 855 39.54 -35.19 -40.97
CA VAL A 855 40.73 -35.12 -41.82
C VAL A 855 40.42 -35.77 -43.15
N LYS A 856 40.70 -35.06 -44.24
CA LYS A 856 40.66 -35.61 -45.60
C LYS A 856 42.07 -35.76 -46.12
N SER A 857 42.42 -36.99 -46.49
CA SER A 857 43.66 -37.29 -47.21
C SER A 857 43.72 -36.52 -48.53
N GLU A 858 44.92 -36.39 -49.09
CA GLU A 858 45.06 -35.86 -50.45
C GLU A 858 44.24 -36.72 -51.44
N SER A 859 43.68 -36.08 -52.46
CA SER A 859 42.81 -36.73 -53.44
C SER A 859 43.58 -37.70 -54.35
N CYS A 860 44.87 -37.45 -54.52
CA CYS A 860 45.82 -38.12 -55.39
C CYS A 860 47.24 -37.90 -54.82
N ALA A 861 48.16 -38.82 -55.11
CA ALA A 861 49.52 -38.72 -54.60
C ALA A 861 50.21 -37.43 -55.11
N ASN A 862 50.82 -36.66 -54.19
CA ASN A 862 51.57 -35.42 -54.44
C ASN A 862 50.74 -34.17 -54.77
N GLU A 863 49.40 -34.22 -54.73
CA GLU A 863 48.55 -33.04 -54.95
C GLU A 863 48.60 -32.06 -53.76
N LYS A 864 48.98 -32.55 -52.56
CA LYS A 864 49.04 -31.74 -51.33
C LYS A 864 47.73 -31.00 -51.04
N ASN A 865 46.60 -31.60 -51.39
CA ASN A 865 45.28 -31.00 -51.23
C ASN A 865 44.47 -31.63 -50.07
N GLY A 866 45.15 -32.21 -49.09
CA GLY A 866 44.51 -32.69 -47.87
C GLY A 866 43.82 -31.55 -47.12
N GLU A 867 42.80 -31.88 -46.34
CA GLU A 867 42.02 -30.92 -45.55
C GLU A 867 41.95 -31.34 -44.09
N ILE A 868 41.96 -30.34 -43.20
CA ILE A 868 41.56 -30.48 -41.79
C ILE A 868 40.34 -29.58 -41.60
N ASN A 869 39.23 -30.16 -41.15
CA ASN A 869 38.01 -29.46 -40.79
C ASN A 869 37.77 -29.64 -39.29
N ILE A 870 37.67 -28.55 -38.55
CA ILE A 870 37.40 -28.54 -37.12
C ILE A 870 36.06 -27.86 -36.90
N THR A 871 35.14 -28.55 -36.23
CA THR A 871 33.85 -27.99 -35.83
C THR A 871 33.77 -28.01 -34.32
N ALA A 872 33.55 -26.85 -33.70
CA ALA A 872 33.31 -26.73 -32.28
C ALA A 872 31.81 -26.69 -31.97
N THR A 873 31.39 -27.36 -30.90
CA THR A 873 29.99 -27.45 -30.49
C THR A 873 29.58 -26.22 -29.67
N ALA A 874 30.42 -25.80 -28.71
CA ALA A 874 30.18 -24.59 -27.93
C ALA A 874 30.52 -23.33 -28.76
N ALA A 875 29.65 -22.33 -28.69
CA ALA A 875 29.80 -21.07 -29.42
C ALA A 875 30.72 -20.09 -28.69
N VAL A 876 32.00 -20.44 -28.65
CA VAL A 876 33.07 -19.64 -28.03
C VAL A 876 33.98 -19.08 -29.14
N ALA A 877 34.60 -17.93 -28.90
CA ALA A 877 35.69 -17.47 -29.76
C ALA A 877 36.92 -18.38 -29.57
N TYR A 878 37.31 -19.13 -30.59
CA TYR A 878 38.46 -20.01 -30.56
C TYR A 878 39.62 -19.45 -31.38
N ALA A 879 40.85 -19.69 -30.92
CA ALA A 879 42.06 -19.51 -31.69
C ALA A 879 42.75 -20.87 -31.85
N ALA A 880 43.18 -21.21 -33.07
CA ALA A 880 43.94 -22.44 -33.32
C ALA A 880 45.34 -22.11 -33.85
N THR A 881 46.32 -22.93 -33.50
CA THR A 881 47.57 -23.04 -34.23
C THR A 881 47.72 -24.45 -34.80
N ILE A 882 48.21 -24.56 -36.03
CA ILE A 882 48.59 -25.85 -36.63
C ILE A 882 50.06 -25.79 -36.98
N ASN A 883 50.87 -26.67 -36.38
CA ASN A 883 52.33 -26.64 -36.46
C ASN A 883 52.88 -25.21 -36.23
N ASN A 884 52.40 -24.54 -35.18
CA ASN A 884 52.74 -23.17 -34.76
C ASN A 884 52.28 -22.03 -35.69
N LYS A 885 51.47 -22.30 -36.73
CA LYS A 885 50.86 -21.26 -37.57
C LYS A 885 49.43 -20.96 -37.12
N ALA A 886 49.10 -19.69 -36.88
CA ALA A 886 47.79 -19.28 -36.37
C ALA A 886 46.68 -19.31 -37.44
N TYR A 887 45.47 -19.71 -37.02
CA TYR A 887 44.24 -19.75 -37.80
C TYR A 887 43.04 -19.30 -36.95
N THR A 888 42.05 -18.69 -37.59
CA THR A 888 40.85 -18.13 -36.93
C THR A 888 39.61 -18.96 -37.26
N PHE A 889 38.80 -19.27 -36.27
CA PHE A 889 37.49 -19.90 -36.49
C PHE A 889 36.50 -18.87 -37.05
N THR A 890 35.64 -19.30 -37.97
CA THR A 890 34.50 -18.51 -38.46
C THR A 890 33.23 -19.31 -38.22
N GLY A 891 32.34 -18.80 -37.35
CA GLY A 891 31.09 -19.51 -37.01
C GLY A 891 31.31 -20.89 -36.38
N ASN A 892 32.23 -21.00 -35.42
CA ASN A 892 32.66 -22.25 -34.76
C ASN A 892 33.26 -23.32 -35.68
N VAL A 893 33.55 -22.98 -36.93
CA VAL A 893 34.18 -23.87 -37.90
C VAL A 893 35.53 -23.31 -38.31
N LEU A 894 36.53 -24.19 -38.41
CA LEU A 894 37.83 -23.90 -39.02
C LEU A 894 38.09 -24.94 -40.11
N LYS A 895 38.09 -24.49 -41.36
CA LYS A 895 38.43 -25.31 -42.53
C LYS A 895 39.76 -24.89 -43.11
N ILE A 896 40.68 -25.83 -43.26
CA ILE A 896 42.01 -25.61 -43.82
C ILE A 896 42.26 -26.68 -44.88
N GLY A 897 42.51 -26.25 -46.12
CA GLY A 897 42.86 -27.13 -47.24
C GLY A 897 44.31 -26.93 -47.70
N SER A 898 44.67 -27.59 -48.80
CA SER A 898 46.03 -27.51 -49.40
C SER A 898 47.15 -28.00 -48.48
N LEU A 899 46.88 -29.06 -47.70
CA LEU A 899 47.84 -29.66 -46.80
C LEU A 899 48.50 -30.89 -47.43
N ALA A 900 49.82 -30.99 -47.32
CA ALA A 900 50.59 -32.17 -47.75
C ALA A 900 50.36 -33.36 -46.81
N PRO A 901 50.55 -34.62 -47.27
CA PRO A 901 50.56 -35.77 -46.37
C PRO A 901 51.60 -35.60 -45.25
N GLY A 902 51.21 -35.90 -44.03
CA GLY A 902 52.03 -35.67 -42.85
C GLY A 902 51.22 -35.55 -41.57
N THR A 903 51.93 -35.44 -40.45
CA THR A 903 51.32 -35.23 -39.12
C THR A 903 51.24 -33.75 -38.82
N TYR A 904 50.08 -33.32 -38.32
CA TYR A 904 49.77 -31.95 -37.93
C TYR A 904 49.39 -31.91 -36.46
N THR A 905 50.09 -31.08 -35.70
CA THR A 905 49.75 -30.77 -34.31
C THR A 905 48.88 -29.52 -34.30
N ILE A 906 47.64 -29.68 -33.84
CA ILE A 906 46.63 -28.65 -33.72
C ILE A 906 46.54 -28.27 -32.24
N VAL A 907 46.77 -27.00 -31.91
CA VAL A 907 46.59 -26.46 -30.55
C VAL A 907 45.44 -25.47 -30.60
N ILE A 908 44.35 -25.75 -29.89
CA ILE A 908 43.18 -24.86 -29.79
C ILE A 908 43.19 -24.20 -28.42
N THR A 909 43.01 -22.87 -28.42
CA THR A 909 42.94 -22.03 -27.23
C THR A 909 41.66 -21.19 -27.27
N VAL A 910 41.25 -20.69 -26.11
CA VAL A 910 40.13 -19.76 -25.97
C VAL A 910 40.70 -18.44 -25.45
N PRO A 911 40.70 -17.34 -26.24
CA PRO A 911 41.25 -16.06 -25.80
C PRO A 911 40.61 -15.59 -24.50
N GLY A 912 41.43 -15.24 -23.51
CA GLY A 912 40.99 -14.82 -22.18
C GLY A 912 40.79 -15.94 -21.17
N GLU A 913 40.90 -17.21 -21.57
CA GLU A 913 40.77 -18.37 -20.69
C GLU A 913 42.09 -19.14 -20.59
N VAL A 914 42.37 -19.73 -19.43
CA VAL A 914 43.49 -20.67 -19.26
C VAL A 914 43.05 -22.03 -19.81
N TYR A 915 42.87 -22.11 -21.12
CA TYR A 915 42.40 -23.29 -21.83
C TYR A 915 43.24 -23.59 -23.07
N GLU A 916 43.78 -24.80 -23.12
CA GLU A 916 44.51 -25.33 -24.26
C GLU A 916 44.13 -26.79 -24.48
N GLN A 917 43.80 -27.16 -25.71
CA GLN A 917 43.63 -28.54 -26.11
C GLN A 917 44.43 -28.85 -27.37
N THR A 918 45.27 -29.87 -27.28
CA THR A 918 46.16 -30.29 -28.36
C THR A 918 45.68 -31.58 -29.01
N PHE A 919 45.59 -31.59 -30.34
CA PHE A 919 45.25 -32.74 -31.16
C PHE A 919 46.39 -33.04 -32.14
N ASN A 920 46.68 -34.32 -32.35
CA ASN A 920 47.60 -34.75 -33.39
C ASN A 920 46.83 -35.53 -34.44
N VAL A 921 46.81 -35.02 -35.67
CA VAL A 921 46.11 -35.66 -36.79
C VAL A 921 47.07 -35.95 -37.93
N ALA A 922 46.84 -37.04 -38.64
CA ALA A 922 47.66 -37.42 -39.79
C ALA A 922 46.84 -37.34 -41.07
N ILE A 923 47.31 -36.56 -42.04
CA ILE A 923 46.81 -36.59 -43.41
C ILE A 923 47.55 -37.73 -44.12
N ALA A 924 46.83 -38.80 -44.45
CA ALA A 924 47.41 -39.93 -45.15
C ALA A 924 47.71 -39.60 -46.62
N LYS A 925 48.70 -40.30 -47.19
CA LYS A 925 49.00 -40.28 -48.62
C LYS A 925 47.89 -41.03 -49.40
N ALA A 926 47.53 -40.59 -50.61
CA ALA A 926 46.56 -41.31 -51.43
C ALA A 926 47.08 -42.71 -51.84
N ALA A 927 46.21 -43.72 -51.80
CA ALA A 927 46.53 -45.10 -52.14
C ALA A 927 46.36 -45.38 -53.66
N PRO A 928 47.25 -46.18 -54.30
CA PRO A 928 47.09 -46.59 -55.70
C PRO A 928 46.01 -47.67 -55.87
N VAL A 929 45.51 -47.83 -57.10
CA VAL A 929 44.58 -48.91 -57.46
C VAL A 929 45.23 -50.29 -57.24
N ALA A 930 44.50 -51.19 -56.61
CA ALA A 930 44.93 -52.56 -56.33
C ALA A 930 43.80 -53.55 -56.61
N GLY A 931 44.15 -54.75 -57.07
CA GLY A 931 43.19 -55.80 -57.34
C GLY A 931 43.85 -57.18 -57.44
N THR A 932 43.02 -58.20 -57.57
CA THR A 932 43.42 -59.59 -57.76
C THR A 932 42.72 -60.19 -58.98
N LEU A 933 43.26 -61.30 -59.50
CA LEU A 933 42.76 -61.96 -60.69
C LEU A 933 42.85 -63.48 -60.55
N SER A 934 41.79 -64.20 -60.95
CA SER A 934 41.75 -65.67 -61.03
C SER A 934 41.19 -66.17 -62.36
N THR A 935 41.56 -67.37 -62.79
CA THR A 935 41.16 -67.95 -64.09
C THR A 935 40.50 -69.33 -63.93
N ASN A 936 39.39 -69.56 -64.62
CA ASN A 936 38.81 -70.89 -64.84
C ASN A 936 38.62 -71.11 -66.36
N SER A 937 38.46 -72.35 -66.81
CA SER A 937 38.31 -72.79 -68.20
C SER A 937 37.46 -71.85 -69.09
N LYS A 938 38.12 -70.82 -69.66
CA LYS A 938 37.64 -69.72 -70.52
C LYS A 938 37.11 -68.42 -69.87
N LYS A 939 37.16 -68.24 -68.54
CA LYS A 939 36.77 -66.99 -67.85
C LYS A 939 37.85 -66.45 -66.92
N VAL A 940 38.06 -65.13 -66.95
CA VAL A 940 38.93 -64.39 -66.03
C VAL A 940 38.08 -63.55 -65.09
N ASN A 941 38.26 -63.74 -63.79
CA ASN A 941 37.59 -62.96 -62.75
C ASN A 941 38.58 -61.95 -62.18
N VAL A 942 38.17 -60.67 -62.12
CA VAL A 942 38.95 -59.56 -61.58
C VAL A 942 38.21 -58.98 -60.37
N GLU A 943 38.93 -58.78 -59.28
CA GLU A 943 38.41 -58.16 -58.05
C GLU A 943 39.33 -56.99 -57.64
N ILE A 944 38.82 -55.77 -57.70
CA ILE A 944 39.49 -54.53 -57.29
C ILE A 944 39.32 -54.34 -55.80
N THR A 945 40.43 -54.32 -55.06
CA THR A 945 40.47 -54.20 -53.60
C THR A 945 40.75 -52.77 -53.13
N ALA A 946 41.25 -51.90 -54.02
CA ALA A 946 41.38 -50.45 -53.79
C ALA A 946 41.33 -49.68 -55.12
N GLY A 947 40.66 -48.53 -55.16
CA GLY A 947 40.52 -47.66 -56.35
C GLY A 947 39.12 -47.05 -56.47
N THR A 948 38.99 -45.90 -57.12
CA THR A 948 37.73 -45.15 -57.24
C THR A 948 36.92 -45.59 -58.46
N ALA A 949 35.73 -46.17 -58.24
CA ALA A 949 34.77 -46.49 -59.30
C ALA A 949 34.24 -45.21 -59.98
N PRO A 950 33.69 -45.27 -61.21
CA PRO A 950 33.64 -46.43 -62.10
C PRO A 950 35.02 -46.83 -62.65
N PHE A 951 35.24 -48.13 -62.79
CA PHE A 951 36.42 -48.75 -63.38
C PHE A 951 36.22 -48.99 -64.87
N THR A 952 37.15 -48.51 -65.69
CA THR A 952 37.18 -48.81 -67.13
C THR A 952 38.12 -49.97 -67.38
N VAL A 953 37.59 -51.04 -67.96
CA VAL A 953 38.30 -52.31 -68.18
C VAL A 953 38.76 -52.40 -69.62
N PHE A 954 40.05 -52.65 -69.82
CA PHE A 954 40.68 -52.82 -71.12
C PHE A 954 41.27 -54.24 -71.24
N VAL A 955 41.27 -54.75 -72.47
CA VAL A 955 42.03 -55.95 -72.86
C VAL A 955 42.93 -55.56 -74.03
N ASP A 956 44.23 -55.73 -73.85
CA ASP A 956 45.29 -55.34 -74.80
C ASP A 956 45.12 -53.90 -75.31
N GLY A 957 44.88 -52.96 -74.39
CA GLY A 957 44.68 -51.54 -74.68
C GLY A 957 43.34 -51.17 -75.31
N THR A 958 42.45 -52.13 -75.61
CA THR A 958 41.10 -51.86 -76.14
C THR A 958 40.07 -51.89 -75.01
N GLU A 959 39.30 -50.82 -74.86
CA GLU A 959 38.23 -50.74 -73.86
C GLU A 959 37.16 -51.79 -74.12
N GLN A 960 36.79 -52.54 -73.08
CA GLN A 960 35.75 -53.56 -73.14
C GLN A 960 34.43 -53.02 -72.60
N PHE A 961 34.47 -52.48 -71.39
CA PHE A 961 33.31 -51.89 -70.71
C PHE A 961 33.78 -51.08 -69.50
N GLN A 962 32.84 -50.30 -68.96
CA GLN A 962 33.00 -49.60 -67.69
C GLN A 962 32.03 -50.20 -66.66
N THR A 963 32.50 -50.41 -65.44
CA THR A 963 31.68 -50.93 -64.34
C THR A 963 31.95 -50.19 -63.05
N SER A 964 30.93 -50.04 -62.20
CA SER A 964 31.13 -49.56 -60.83
C SER A 964 31.30 -50.70 -59.83
N ASP A 965 31.08 -51.95 -60.26
CA ASP A 965 31.27 -53.12 -59.41
C ASP A 965 32.76 -53.41 -59.25
N ALA A 966 33.18 -53.58 -58.00
CA ALA A 966 34.57 -53.92 -57.66
C ALA A 966 34.95 -55.35 -58.08
N SER A 967 34.00 -56.20 -58.48
CA SER A 967 34.26 -57.56 -58.96
C SER A 967 33.51 -57.83 -60.25
N PHE A 968 34.21 -58.33 -61.27
CA PHE A 968 33.63 -58.61 -62.60
C PHE A 968 34.39 -59.72 -63.33
N SER A 969 33.74 -60.31 -64.34
CA SER A 969 34.30 -61.41 -65.15
C SER A 969 34.37 -61.04 -66.62
N LEU A 970 35.41 -61.51 -67.31
CA LEU A 970 35.63 -61.31 -68.75
C LEU A 970 36.07 -62.61 -69.44
N GLU A 971 35.59 -62.85 -70.65
CA GLU A 971 35.92 -64.03 -71.47
C GLU A 971 37.06 -63.69 -72.43
N LEU A 972 38.14 -64.49 -72.41
CA LEU A 972 39.29 -64.33 -73.31
C LEU A 972 39.36 -65.49 -74.31
N LYS A 973 39.51 -65.17 -75.60
CA LYS A 973 39.69 -66.15 -76.68
C LYS A 973 41.13 -66.66 -76.78
N GLU A 974 42.11 -65.83 -76.40
CA GLU A 974 43.56 -66.06 -76.44
C GLU A 974 44.20 -65.32 -75.24
N GLY A 975 45.48 -65.54 -74.92
CA GLY A 975 46.16 -64.78 -73.85
C GLY A 975 46.22 -63.27 -74.15
N GLY A 976 46.13 -62.41 -73.14
CA GLY A 976 46.10 -60.94 -73.28
C GLY A 976 46.42 -60.19 -71.98
N LEU A 977 46.69 -58.88 -72.07
CA LEU A 977 46.91 -57.96 -70.95
C LEU A 977 45.58 -57.35 -70.51
N ILE A 978 45.15 -57.61 -69.27
CA ILE A 978 43.98 -56.94 -68.70
C ILE A 978 44.45 -55.71 -67.94
N GLU A 979 43.82 -54.58 -68.21
CA GLU A 979 44.10 -53.30 -67.56
C GLU A 979 42.79 -52.72 -67.00
N VAL A 980 42.83 -52.20 -65.79
CA VAL A 980 41.67 -51.60 -65.13
C VAL A 980 42.06 -50.22 -64.65
N ALA A 981 41.57 -49.19 -65.34
CA ALA A 981 41.74 -47.80 -64.95
C ALA A 981 40.61 -47.37 -64.02
N THR A 982 40.93 -46.58 -62.99
CA THR A 982 39.90 -46.00 -62.11
C THR A 982 39.35 -44.70 -62.71
N SER A 983 38.27 -44.19 -62.13
CA SER A 983 37.71 -42.88 -62.52
C SER A 983 38.63 -41.70 -62.17
N LYS A 984 39.68 -41.94 -61.38
CA LYS A 984 40.73 -40.97 -61.05
C LYS A 984 42.07 -41.43 -61.63
N ALA A 985 42.48 -40.81 -62.73
CA ALA A 985 43.72 -41.16 -63.45
C ALA A 985 45.00 -41.24 -62.57
N CYS A 986 45.03 -40.50 -61.46
CA CYS A 986 46.15 -40.44 -60.53
C CYS A 986 46.31 -41.67 -59.61
N GLU A 987 45.30 -42.53 -59.51
CA GLU A 987 45.37 -43.78 -58.73
C GLU A 987 46.09 -44.89 -59.51
N GLY A 988 46.41 -44.65 -60.79
CA GLY A 988 47.09 -45.58 -61.67
C GLY A 988 46.13 -46.55 -62.36
N VAL A 989 46.72 -47.53 -63.06
CA VAL A 989 46.00 -48.59 -63.77
C VAL A 989 46.44 -49.92 -63.17
N TYR A 990 45.49 -50.76 -62.77
CA TYR A 990 45.80 -52.13 -62.38
C TYR A 990 45.96 -52.98 -63.64
N SER A 991 47.17 -53.48 -63.91
CA SER A 991 47.47 -54.24 -65.14
C SER A 991 48.02 -55.64 -64.84
N LYS A 992 47.52 -56.68 -65.51
CA LYS A 992 48.04 -58.06 -65.36
C LYS A 992 47.91 -58.87 -66.66
N LYS A 993 48.99 -59.56 -67.06
CA LYS A 993 49.09 -60.32 -68.32
C LYS A 993 48.75 -61.80 -68.12
N ILE A 994 47.99 -62.38 -69.07
CA ILE A 994 47.61 -63.81 -69.12
C ILE A 994 48.24 -64.48 -70.35
N ASN A 995 48.97 -65.58 -70.16
CA ASN A 995 49.70 -66.29 -71.25
C ASN A 995 48.89 -67.46 -71.85
N SER A 996 49.00 -67.67 -73.16
CA SER A 996 48.23 -68.66 -73.94
C SER A 996 48.51 -70.14 -73.61
N GLN A 997 49.64 -70.46 -72.98
CA GLN A 997 49.97 -71.83 -72.54
C GLN A 997 49.26 -72.26 -71.24
N THR A 998 48.63 -71.32 -70.53
CA THR A 998 47.88 -71.60 -69.29
C THR A 998 46.46 -72.13 -69.58
N ILE A 999 46.07 -72.26 -70.86
CA ILE A 999 44.71 -72.57 -71.33
C ILE A 999 44.61 -73.95 -72.05
N LEU A 1000 45.73 -74.65 -72.34
CA LEU A 1000 45.77 -75.98 -73.00
C LEU A 1000 46.80 -76.90 -72.31
N GLY A 1001 46.35 -77.77 -71.40
CA GLY A 1001 47.21 -78.73 -70.68
C GLY A 1001 47.77 -79.86 -71.55
N SER A 1002 49.02 -80.27 -71.32
CA SER A 1002 49.67 -81.42 -71.99
C SER A 1002 50.46 -82.26 -70.97
N ILE A 1003 50.06 -83.53 -70.78
CA ILE A 1003 50.70 -84.53 -69.90
C ILE A 1003 50.98 -85.77 -70.77
N LEU A 1004 52.21 -86.31 -70.75
CA LEU A 1004 52.61 -87.56 -71.45
C LEU A 1004 51.93 -88.78 -70.78
N SER A 1005 51.33 -89.71 -71.55
CA SER A 1005 50.54 -90.82 -70.99
C SER A 1005 50.80 -92.16 -71.70
N VAL A 1006 50.52 -93.30 -71.04
CA VAL A 1006 50.69 -94.64 -71.64
C VAL A 1006 49.53 -95.57 -71.25
N TYR A 1007 48.99 -96.31 -72.22
CA TYR A 1007 47.81 -97.14 -72.02
C TYR A 1007 47.80 -98.40 -72.92
N PRO A 1008 47.37 -99.58 -72.43
CA PRO A 1008 47.16 -99.89 -71.02
C PRO A 1008 48.48 -100.02 -70.24
N ASN A 1009 48.52 -99.51 -69.01
CA ASN A 1009 49.66 -99.64 -68.10
C ASN A 1009 49.16 -99.90 -66.66
N PRO A 1010 49.22 -101.14 -66.14
CA PRO A 1010 50.04 -102.24 -66.66
C PRO A 1010 49.53 -102.91 -67.95
N THR A 1011 50.44 -103.30 -68.84
CA THR A 1011 50.19 -104.03 -70.10
C THR A 1011 50.40 -105.54 -69.95
N SER A 1012 49.77 -106.36 -70.79
CA SER A 1012 50.06 -107.80 -70.95
C SER A 1012 51.05 -108.10 -72.09
N GLY A 1013 51.45 -107.09 -72.86
CA GLY A 1013 52.33 -107.23 -74.02
C GLY A 1013 52.29 -105.99 -74.89
N VAL A 1014 51.15 -105.71 -75.52
CA VAL A 1014 50.96 -104.55 -76.42
C VAL A 1014 50.47 -103.33 -75.64
N PHE A 1015 51.03 -102.15 -75.90
CA PHE A 1015 50.62 -100.88 -75.30
C PHE A 1015 50.92 -99.70 -76.23
N GLU A 1016 50.30 -98.56 -75.94
CA GLU A 1016 50.45 -97.32 -76.72
C GLU A 1016 50.93 -96.20 -75.80
N ILE A 1017 51.94 -95.45 -76.23
CA ILE A 1017 52.43 -94.24 -75.57
C ILE A 1017 51.85 -93.04 -76.32
N GLU A 1018 51.12 -92.18 -75.62
CA GLU A 1018 50.61 -90.92 -76.16
C GLU A 1018 51.69 -89.83 -76.02
N ILE A 1019 52.12 -89.31 -77.16
CA ILE A 1019 53.26 -88.41 -77.29
C ILE A 1019 52.74 -87.06 -77.80
N PRO A 1020 52.86 -85.96 -77.03
CA PRO A 1020 52.36 -84.65 -77.40
C PRO A 1020 53.32 -83.97 -78.38
N THR A 1021 53.41 -84.51 -79.60
CA THR A 1021 54.26 -83.99 -80.68
C THR A 1021 53.50 -83.96 -82.00
N THR A 1022 53.90 -83.04 -82.89
CA THR A 1022 53.40 -82.99 -84.28
C THR A 1022 54.26 -83.82 -85.24
N LYS A 1023 55.28 -84.53 -84.74
CA LYS A 1023 56.13 -85.42 -85.55
C LYS A 1023 55.39 -86.72 -85.86
N ASN A 1024 55.53 -87.21 -87.08
CA ASN A 1024 54.90 -88.45 -87.53
C ASN A 1024 55.67 -89.71 -87.10
N GLU A 1025 56.89 -89.56 -86.56
CA GLU A 1025 57.75 -90.65 -86.10
C GLU A 1025 58.57 -90.18 -84.87
N ALA A 1026 58.84 -91.08 -83.92
CA ALA A 1026 59.76 -90.85 -82.80
C ALA A 1026 60.62 -92.08 -82.50
N VAL A 1027 61.87 -91.83 -82.14
CA VAL A 1027 62.78 -92.88 -81.65
C VAL A 1027 62.43 -93.17 -80.19
N ILE A 1028 62.19 -94.44 -79.87
CA ILE A 1028 61.87 -94.89 -78.52
C ILE A 1028 62.81 -96.03 -78.13
N GLU A 1029 63.43 -95.87 -76.97
CA GLU A 1029 64.25 -96.91 -76.33
C GLU A 1029 63.51 -97.50 -75.13
N LEU A 1030 63.38 -98.82 -75.09
CA LEU A 1030 62.83 -99.54 -73.94
C LEU A 1030 63.95 -100.16 -73.13
N TYR A 1031 63.94 -99.95 -71.82
CA TYR A 1031 64.88 -100.54 -70.88
C TYR A 1031 64.15 -101.41 -69.85
N ASN A 1032 64.75 -102.54 -69.45
CA ASN A 1032 64.26 -103.31 -68.30
C ASN A 1032 64.67 -102.64 -66.98
N PHE A 1033 64.15 -103.11 -65.84
CA PHE A 1033 64.44 -102.53 -64.52
C PHE A 1033 65.94 -102.55 -64.14
N GLY A 1034 66.73 -103.46 -64.71
CA GLY A 1034 68.18 -103.51 -64.52
C GLY A 1034 68.97 -102.49 -65.37
N GLY A 1035 68.29 -101.66 -66.16
CA GLY A 1035 68.90 -100.67 -67.04
C GLY A 1035 69.46 -101.24 -68.36
N GLN A 1036 69.19 -102.52 -68.67
CA GLN A 1036 69.58 -103.09 -69.96
C GLN A 1036 68.57 -102.69 -71.05
N LEU A 1037 69.08 -102.31 -72.21
CA LEU A 1037 68.29 -101.96 -73.39
C LEU A 1037 67.58 -103.21 -73.94
N VAL A 1038 66.26 -103.11 -74.09
CA VAL A 1038 65.33 -104.16 -74.55
C VAL A 1038 64.97 -103.96 -76.01
N SER A 1039 64.69 -102.72 -76.42
CA SER A 1039 64.55 -102.34 -77.83
C SER A 1039 65.00 -100.90 -78.05
N HIS A 1040 65.46 -100.61 -79.26
CA HIS A 1040 65.72 -99.27 -79.77
C HIS A 1040 65.22 -99.27 -81.22
N ASP A 1041 64.16 -98.52 -81.49
CA ASP A 1041 63.61 -98.43 -82.85
C ASP A 1041 62.91 -97.08 -83.09
N THR A 1042 62.65 -96.79 -84.36
CA THR A 1042 61.85 -95.62 -84.77
C THR A 1042 60.41 -96.03 -84.97
N TYR A 1043 59.51 -95.46 -84.17
CA TYR A 1043 58.09 -95.79 -84.18
C TYR A 1043 57.30 -94.70 -84.89
N LYS A 1044 56.43 -95.10 -85.81
CA LYS A 1044 55.41 -94.20 -86.37
C LYS A 1044 54.43 -93.78 -85.29
N ILE A 1045 54.12 -92.48 -85.29
CA ILE A 1045 53.11 -91.88 -84.44
C ILE A 1045 51.87 -91.69 -85.30
N GLU A 1046 50.85 -92.49 -85.04
CA GLU A 1046 49.56 -92.40 -85.72
C GLU A 1046 48.54 -91.86 -84.70
N ASN A 1047 47.87 -90.77 -85.02
CA ASN A 1047 46.92 -90.07 -84.13
C ASN A 1047 47.51 -89.71 -82.74
N GLY A 1048 48.78 -89.31 -82.67
CA GLY A 1048 49.42 -88.86 -81.42
C GLY A 1048 49.90 -89.99 -80.50
N THR A 1049 49.79 -91.26 -80.90
CA THR A 1049 50.28 -92.40 -80.12
C THR A 1049 51.28 -93.26 -80.89
N ALA A 1050 52.25 -93.83 -80.17
CA ALA A 1050 53.19 -94.83 -80.68
C ALA A 1050 52.86 -96.19 -80.06
N LYS A 1051 52.73 -97.23 -80.89
CA LYS A 1051 52.36 -98.59 -80.46
C LYS A 1051 53.58 -99.49 -80.29
N LEU A 1052 53.76 -100.07 -79.11
CA LEU A 1052 54.89 -100.92 -78.75
C LEU A 1052 54.42 -102.28 -78.22
N ASN A 1053 55.30 -103.28 -78.29
CA ASN A 1053 55.02 -104.64 -77.83
C ASN A 1053 56.18 -105.22 -77.00
N LEU A 1054 55.86 -105.72 -75.81
CA LEU A 1054 56.73 -106.42 -74.87
C LEU A 1054 56.30 -107.88 -74.64
N GLU A 1055 55.39 -108.46 -75.44
CA GLU A 1055 54.77 -109.79 -75.23
C GLU A 1055 55.78 -110.92 -74.99
N ASN A 1056 56.95 -110.89 -75.64
CA ASN A 1056 58.02 -111.89 -75.47
C ASN A 1056 59.04 -111.58 -74.35
N GLN A 1057 58.83 -110.51 -73.58
CA GLN A 1057 59.69 -110.10 -72.46
C GLN A 1057 59.07 -110.53 -71.11
N PRO A 1058 59.86 -110.83 -70.06
CA PRO A 1058 59.31 -111.23 -68.75
C PRO A 1058 58.48 -110.10 -68.11
N SER A 1059 57.50 -110.47 -67.28
CA SER A 1059 56.73 -109.52 -66.46
C SER A 1059 57.66 -108.68 -65.58
N GLY A 1060 57.41 -107.38 -65.48
CA GLY A 1060 58.31 -106.45 -64.78
C GLY A 1060 58.09 -104.99 -65.15
N ILE A 1061 58.91 -104.11 -64.57
CA ILE A 1061 58.91 -102.67 -64.87
C ILE A 1061 59.90 -102.39 -65.98
N TYR A 1062 59.44 -101.64 -66.98
CA TYR A 1062 60.20 -101.11 -68.09
C TYR A 1062 60.15 -99.59 -68.08
N ALA A 1063 61.16 -98.94 -68.66
CA ALA A 1063 61.18 -97.51 -68.90
C ALA A 1063 61.30 -97.27 -70.41
N ALA A 1064 60.40 -96.46 -70.96
CA ALA A 1064 60.54 -95.93 -72.31
C ALA A 1064 61.19 -94.55 -72.23
N LYS A 1065 62.27 -94.37 -72.98
CA LYS A 1065 62.84 -93.06 -73.27
C LYS A 1065 62.40 -92.65 -74.67
N ILE A 1066 61.63 -91.57 -74.77
CA ILE A 1066 61.11 -91.03 -76.02
C ILE A 1066 61.96 -89.83 -76.41
N TYR A 1067 62.59 -89.88 -77.57
CA TYR A 1067 63.43 -88.79 -78.05
C TYR A 1067 62.57 -87.71 -78.75
N LEU A 1068 62.13 -86.73 -77.95
CA LEU A 1068 61.59 -85.44 -78.43
C LEU A 1068 62.72 -84.39 -78.47
N GLU A 1069 62.39 -83.10 -78.66
CA GLU A 1069 63.40 -82.02 -78.62
C GLU A 1069 64.20 -82.04 -77.30
N THR A 1070 63.53 -82.36 -76.19
CA THR A 1070 64.11 -82.86 -74.95
C THR A 1070 63.63 -84.29 -74.69
N PRO A 1071 64.52 -85.28 -74.45
CA PRO A 1071 64.09 -86.65 -74.20
C PRO A 1071 63.22 -86.75 -72.93
N GLU A 1072 62.06 -87.39 -73.08
CA GLU A 1072 61.07 -87.62 -72.03
C GLU A 1072 61.07 -89.11 -71.63
N TYR A 1073 60.70 -89.42 -70.39
CA TYR A 1073 60.73 -90.79 -69.87
C TYR A 1073 59.37 -91.17 -69.28
N ILE A 1074 58.88 -92.36 -69.61
CA ILE A 1074 57.64 -92.91 -69.04
C ILE A 1074 57.84 -94.34 -68.57
N LYS A 1075 57.28 -94.64 -67.39
CA LYS A 1075 57.33 -95.96 -66.77
C LYS A 1075 56.22 -96.84 -67.33
N ILE A 1076 56.57 -98.06 -67.74
CA ILE A 1076 55.66 -99.10 -68.23
C ILE A 1076 55.75 -100.30 -67.31
N ILE A 1077 54.63 -100.90 -66.97
CA ILE A 1077 54.54 -102.09 -66.11
C ILE A 1077 53.97 -103.20 -66.97
N LYS A 1078 54.70 -104.30 -67.18
CA LYS A 1078 54.16 -105.51 -67.80
C LYS A 1078 53.75 -106.51 -66.72
N LYS A 1079 52.49 -106.93 -66.75
CA LYS A 1079 51.94 -107.98 -65.86
C LYS A 1079 52.42 -109.36 -66.28
#